data_AF-A0A4R4CB56-F1
#
_entry.id   AF-A0A4R4CB56-F1
#
_cell.length_a   1.000
_cell.length_b   1.000
_cell.length_c   1.000
_cell.angle_alpha   90.00
_cell.angle_beta   90.00
_cell.angle_gamma   90.00
#
_symmetry.space_group_name_H-M   'P 1'
#
loop_
_entity.id
_entity.type
_entity.pdbx_description
1 polymer ?
#
loop_
_entity_poly.entity_id
_entity_poly.type
_entity_poly.pdbx_seq_one_letter_code
_entity_poly.pdbx_strand_id
1 'polypeptide(L)'
;MTQSVQPPIVDPLVARLTGSADHPRFTGAPLDLSTLDAHALGAVWPALRRTEEHVAQHDYAYDDPRAEFARWLRTRIDALELAPLVDAEAALELFRDIPAGAWRRALQELSCLDALPAPALQAELARILDEPQNDGLQRLSVYGEYALQSFAGRRDITALRDAYAQSNTDSPFRVRELDVLPELGPAALLALAATNDGYFAPKRLWFNADDPAATLAEEPAYVDFARDTLTEAARHVAAIHAGEVPYQADRAFTTDDAQVVARAARVAAYRDAPWLPPLIGPLLTGVCVAPTAAKTAPSQSLAIALGHAVETIPTPESVRALRDALATVRHAGVQKKLARNLKPAERALGERPHTALRMTLDAKPDKKQLTMLATCMEAGFWQSMTLGHAEWRERLVDAPAGAAFSTRTIWQARARDGATVSFMPDVAKGKVVLRDAAGAVCELDADSEIRLWHPLLADADERLAWQRAIVGRAIRQPVRQAFREFYVPADEDTANSHSAMFEGHVLASRPLIGVARREGWSIRAYDDGLAREFGDVRATFSVAARLFPGTDGQGTSGRLHVERRRERRWMAAPIGEIDPVVFSEVARAVDLLVSVAAFALDDEATRAADTLADPVRQRAARSEREQRLHRLSDLPLGAMARHRKQVLALVFAEPIAQGRVTLDERHVRVGAWSVHCATGRVMRDGEPVEPAIEPPPSPLRAVPWLPYDEALLQRIVDVVAGLLD
;
A
#
# COMPACT_ATOMS: atom_id res chain seq x y z
N MET A 1 -37.83 -6.85 20.61
CA MET A 1 -38.22 -7.30 19.25
C MET A 1 -38.41 -6.06 18.40
N THR A 2 -37.33 -5.53 17.84
CA THR A 2 -37.37 -4.57 16.73
C THR A 2 -37.33 -5.42 15.46
N GLN A 3 -38.45 -5.47 14.73
CA GLN A 3 -38.46 -6.05 13.38
C GLN A 3 -37.48 -5.21 12.54
N SER A 4 -36.38 -5.83 12.11
CA SER A 4 -35.49 -5.23 11.11
C SER A 4 -36.31 -5.07 9.83
N VAL A 5 -36.57 -3.82 9.44
CA VAL A 5 -37.27 -3.53 8.19
C VAL A 5 -36.32 -3.91 7.06
N GLN A 6 -36.65 -4.97 6.32
CA GLN A 6 -35.82 -5.40 5.19
C GLN A 6 -35.65 -4.24 4.20
N PRO A 7 -34.43 -4.01 3.68
CA PRO A 7 -34.16 -2.96 2.72
C PRO A 7 -35.01 -3.14 1.45
N PRO A 8 -35.55 -2.07 0.86
CA PRO A 8 -36.49 -2.16 -0.27
C PRO A 8 -35.90 -2.80 -1.54
N ILE A 9 -34.57 -2.97 -1.60
CA ILE A 9 -33.86 -3.56 -2.73
C ILE A 9 -33.83 -5.10 -2.70
N VAL A 10 -34.06 -5.74 -1.54
CA VAL A 10 -33.93 -7.20 -1.38
C VAL A 10 -34.97 -7.96 -2.20
N ASP A 11 -36.27 -7.65 -2.04
CA ASP A 11 -37.35 -8.36 -2.73
C ASP A 11 -37.24 -8.27 -4.27
N PRO A 12 -36.96 -7.09 -4.88
CA PRO A 12 -36.74 -7.00 -6.32
C PRO A 12 -35.57 -7.86 -6.83
N LEU A 13 -34.47 -7.96 -6.06
CA LEU A 13 -33.31 -8.76 -6.42
C LEU A 13 -33.65 -10.26 -6.35
N VAL A 14 -34.26 -10.71 -5.25
CA VAL A 14 -34.67 -12.12 -5.07
C VAL A 14 -35.70 -12.53 -6.12
N ALA A 15 -36.67 -11.66 -6.43
CA ALA A 15 -37.68 -11.91 -7.45
C ALA A 15 -37.06 -12.10 -8.85
N ARG A 16 -36.03 -11.31 -9.22
CA ARG A 16 -35.32 -11.48 -10.50
C ARG A 16 -34.46 -12.74 -10.55
N LEU A 17 -33.95 -13.20 -9.41
CA LEU A 17 -33.16 -14.44 -9.32
C LEU A 17 -34.05 -15.70 -9.37
N THR A 18 -35.27 -15.63 -8.81
CA THR A 18 -36.14 -16.80 -8.61
C THR A 18 -37.35 -16.88 -9.58
N GLY A 19 -37.80 -15.75 -10.14
CA GLY A 19 -39.00 -15.65 -10.99
C GLY A 19 -38.82 -16.18 -12.42
N SER A 20 -39.91 -16.52 -13.12
CA SER A 20 -39.92 -17.09 -14.49
C SER A 20 -39.25 -16.17 -15.53
N ALA A 21 -38.26 -16.70 -16.26
CA ALA A 21 -37.51 -15.96 -17.28
C ALA A 21 -38.29 -15.88 -18.60
N ASP A 22 -38.49 -14.67 -19.14
CA ASP A 22 -39.09 -14.47 -20.47
C ASP A 22 -38.26 -13.46 -21.31
N HIS A 23 -37.37 -14.01 -22.17
CA HIS A 23 -36.88 -13.51 -23.49
C HIS A 23 -36.22 -12.09 -23.64
N PRO A 24 -35.77 -11.66 -24.84
CA PRO A 24 -34.45 -11.80 -25.48
C PRO A 24 -33.48 -10.59 -25.32
N ARG A 25 -33.71 -9.69 -24.36
CA ARG A 25 -32.81 -8.55 -24.03
C ARG A 25 -33.03 -8.04 -22.60
N PHE A 26 -33.75 -8.81 -21.78
CA PHE A 26 -34.35 -8.35 -20.53
C PHE A 26 -33.39 -8.42 -19.34
N THR A 27 -33.27 -7.31 -18.61
CA THR A 27 -34.28 -7.04 -17.56
C THR A 27 -34.72 -5.57 -17.69
N GLY A 28 -35.82 -5.17 -17.02
CA GLY A 28 -36.31 -3.79 -16.99
C GLY A 28 -35.28 -2.77 -16.46
N ALA A 29 -35.71 -1.55 -16.14
CA ALA A 29 -34.81 -0.47 -15.69
C ALA A 29 -33.74 -0.98 -14.68
N PRO A 30 -32.47 -0.55 -14.81
CA PRO A 30 -31.41 -0.93 -13.88
C PRO A 30 -31.88 -0.69 -12.44
N LEU A 31 -31.71 -1.70 -11.58
CA LEU A 31 -32.03 -1.54 -10.17
C LEU A 31 -30.98 -0.63 -9.54
N ASP A 32 -31.44 0.36 -8.77
CA ASP A 32 -30.56 1.18 -7.96
C ASP A 32 -30.06 0.35 -6.77
N LEU A 33 -28.75 0.13 -6.72
CA LEU A 33 -28.08 -0.63 -5.67
C LEU A 33 -27.58 0.28 -4.53
N SER A 34 -27.97 1.56 -4.50
CA SER A 34 -27.55 2.52 -3.48
C SER A 34 -27.85 2.07 -2.05
N THR A 35 -28.92 1.29 -1.84
CA THR A 35 -29.31 0.74 -0.53
C THR A 35 -28.84 -0.71 -0.30
N LEU A 36 -27.98 -1.27 -1.17
CA LEU A 36 -27.43 -2.60 -1.00
C LEU A 36 -26.23 -2.56 -0.04
N ASP A 37 -26.46 -2.90 1.22
CA ASP A 37 -25.42 -3.11 2.23
C ASP A 37 -25.11 -4.60 2.43
N ALA A 38 -24.25 -4.92 3.39
CA ALA A 38 -23.80 -6.28 3.65
C ALA A 38 -24.94 -7.20 4.10
N HIS A 39 -25.84 -6.73 4.96
CA HIS A 39 -27.01 -7.47 5.45
C HIS A 39 -28.05 -7.67 4.34
N ALA A 40 -28.34 -6.62 3.56
CA ALA A 40 -29.21 -6.69 2.39
C ALA A 40 -28.70 -7.71 1.38
N LEU A 41 -27.39 -7.69 1.10
CA LEU A 41 -26.74 -8.67 0.25
C LEU A 41 -26.80 -10.08 0.85
N GLY A 42 -26.64 -10.21 2.17
CA GLY A 42 -26.80 -11.46 2.91
C GLY A 42 -28.18 -12.10 2.75
N ALA A 43 -29.24 -11.29 2.76
CA ALA A 43 -30.61 -11.76 2.52
C ALA A 43 -30.85 -12.20 1.06
N VAL A 44 -30.20 -11.55 0.08
CA VAL A 44 -30.25 -11.94 -1.34
C VAL A 44 -29.38 -13.17 -1.64
N TRP A 45 -28.38 -13.43 -0.80
CA TRP A 45 -27.32 -14.41 -1.04
C TRP A 45 -27.81 -15.82 -1.36
N PRO A 46 -28.76 -16.43 -0.62
CA PRO A 46 -29.22 -17.80 -0.90
C PRO A 46 -29.85 -17.94 -2.30
N ALA A 47 -30.64 -16.95 -2.74
CA ALA A 47 -31.22 -16.92 -4.08
C ALA A 47 -30.13 -16.79 -5.16
N LEU A 48 -29.11 -15.95 -4.92
CA LEU A 48 -28.00 -15.77 -5.84
C LEU A 48 -27.18 -17.07 -5.99
N ARG A 49 -26.80 -17.70 -4.88
CA ARG A 49 -26.00 -18.94 -4.88
C ARG A 49 -26.73 -20.11 -5.54
N ARG A 50 -28.05 -20.27 -5.31
CA ARG A 50 -28.86 -21.26 -6.03
C ARG A 50 -28.87 -21.02 -7.54
N THR A 51 -29.01 -19.75 -7.95
CA THR A 51 -29.02 -19.39 -9.37
C THR A 51 -27.66 -19.69 -10.01
N GLU A 52 -26.56 -19.31 -9.37
CA GLU A 52 -25.20 -19.60 -9.85
C GLU A 52 -24.92 -21.11 -9.97
N GLU A 53 -25.38 -21.90 -9.01
CA GLU A 53 -25.25 -23.36 -9.04
C GLU A 53 -26.07 -23.96 -10.18
N HIS A 54 -27.33 -23.54 -10.34
CA HIS A 54 -28.20 -23.98 -11.43
C HIS A 54 -27.55 -23.70 -12.80
N VAL A 55 -26.94 -22.52 -12.95
CA VAL A 55 -26.22 -22.13 -14.17
C VAL A 55 -24.99 -23.01 -14.41
N ALA A 56 -24.22 -23.31 -13.36
CA ALA A 56 -23.00 -24.12 -13.47
C ALA A 56 -23.28 -25.59 -13.86
N GLN A 57 -24.40 -26.17 -13.41
CA GLN A 57 -24.73 -27.58 -13.64
C GLN A 57 -25.30 -27.88 -15.03
N HIS A 58 -25.89 -26.90 -15.70
CA HIS A 58 -26.67 -27.11 -16.94
C HIS A 58 -25.99 -26.61 -18.21
N ASP A 59 -24.71 -26.19 -18.14
CA ASP A 59 -23.89 -25.71 -19.26
C ASP A 59 -24.65 -24.75 -20.19
N TYR A 60 -25.44 -23.84 -19.58
CA TYR A 60 -26.38 -23.02 -20.33
C TYR A 60 -25.67 -22.18 -21.41
N ALA A 61 -26.21 -22.31 -22.63
CA ALA A 61 -25.91 -21.47 -23.77
C ALA A 61 -26.06 -19.98 -23.41
N TYR A 62 -25.37 -19.13 -24.15
CA TYR A 62 -25.12 -17.71 -23.92
C TYR A 62 -26.34 -16.77 -23.71
N ASP A 63 -27.57 -17.27 -23.53
CA ASP A 63 -28.84 -16.54 -23.61
C ASP A 63 -29.85 -16.80 -22.44
N ASP A 64 -29.45 -17.35 -21.29
CA ASP A 64 -30.33 -17.41 -20.09
C ASP A 64 -30.38 -16.05 -19.35
N PRO A 65 -31.55 -15.37 -19.29
CA PRO A 65 -31.68 -14.07 -18.62
C PRO A 65 -31.32 -14.08 -17.13
N ARG A 66 -31.54 -15.20 -16.42
CA ARG A 66 -31.16 -15.34 -15.00
C ARG A 66 -29.66 -15.45 -14.85
N ALA A 67 -29.01 -16.20 -15.73
CA ALA A 67 -27.55 -16.33 -15.75
C ALA A 67 -26.87 -14.99 -16.10
N GLU A 68 -27.45 -14.21 -17.01
CA GLU A 68 -26.99 -12.83 -17.28
C GLU A 68 -27.19 -11.91 -16.08
N PHE A 69 -28.35 -11.95 -15.44
CA PHE A 69 -28.63 -11.13 -14.26
C PHE A 69 -27.72 -11.48 -13.08
N ALA A 70 -27.49 -12.76 -12.80
CA ALA A 70 -26.56 -13.21 -11.76
C ALA A 70 -25.12 -12.74 -12.04
N ARG A 71 -24.65 -12.85 -13.30
CA ARG A 71 -23.33 -12.33 -13.71
C ARG A 71 -23.24 -10.80 -13.57
N TRP A 72 -24.28 -10.08 -13.96
CA TRP A 72 -24.36 -8.63 -13.78
C TRP A 72 -24.31 -8.25 -12.30
N LEU A 73 -25.12 -8.91 -11.46
CA LEU A 73 -25.18 -8.63 -10.03
C LEU A 73 -23.84 -8.94 -9.36
N ARG A 74 -23.19 -10.06 -9.70
CA ARG A 74 -21.84 -10.41 -9.24
C ARG A 74 -20.81 -9.34 -9.64
N THR A 75 -20.85 -8.88 -10.89
CA THR A 75 -19.97 -7.80 -11.36
C THR A 75 -20.18 -6.50 -10.56
N ARG A 76 -21.43 -6.20 -10.18
CA ARG A 76 -21.74 -5.03 -9.34
C ARG A 76 -21.30 -5.22 -7.89
N ILE A 77 -21.49 -6.39 -7.30
CA ILE A 77 -20.99 -6.73 -5.95
C ILE A 77 -19.47 -6.59 -5.90
N ASP A 78 -18.76 -7.13 -6.91
CA ASP A 78 -17.30 -7.05 -7.02
C ASP A 78 -16.85 -5.59 -7.17
N ALA A 79 -17.53 -4.79 -8.00
CA ALA A 79 -17.23 -3.37 -8.17
C ALA A 79 -17.48 -2.54 -6.90
N LEU A 80 -18.50 -2.92 -6.11
CA LEU A 80 -18.82 -2.31 -4.82
C LEU A 80 -17.96 -2.86 -3.66
N GLU A 81 -17.13 -3.88 -3.93
CA GLU A 81 -16.33 -4.62 -2.94
C GLU A 81 -17.18 -5.05 -1.72
N LEU A 82 -18.39 -5.50 -2.00
CA LEU A 82 -19.37 -5.88 -0.99
C LEU A 82 -19.17 -7.35 -0.56
N ALA A 83 -19.02 -7.55 0.75
CA ALA A 83 -19.11 -8.86 1.38
C ALA A 83 -20.53 -9.07 1.91
N PRO A 84 -21.19 -10.21 1.66
CA PRO A 84 -22.46 -10.55 2.29
C PRO A 84 -22.29 -10.78 3.80
N LEU A 85 -23.30 -10.38 4.57
CA LEU A 85 -23.45 -10.71 5.99
C LEU A 85 -24.78 -11.43 6.19
N VAL A 86 -24.72 -12.76 6.26
CA VAL A 86 -25.84 -13.71 6.18
C VAL A 86 -26.34 -14.00 7.60
N ASP A 87 -27.58 -13.63 7.87
CA ASP A 87 -28.24 -13.91 9.15
C ASP A 87 -28.57 -15.41 9.33
N ALA A 88 -29.09 -15.77 10.51
CA ALA A 88 -29.37 -17.16 10.85
C ALA A 88 -30.44 -17.83 9.96
N GLU A 89 -31.42 -17.07 9.46
CA GLU A 89 -32.50 -17.61 8.63
C GLU A 89 -32.00 -17.88 7.21
N ALA A 90 -31.35 -16.88 6.60
CA ALA A 90 -30.73 -17.01 5.28
C ALA A 90 -29.61 -18.06 5.27
N ALA A 91 -28.87 -18.20 6.38
CA ALA A 91 -27.86 -19.25 6.51
C ALA A 91 -28.46 -20.66 6.50
N LEU A 92 -29.58 -20.88 7.20
CA LEU A 92 -30.27 -22.18 7.17
C LEU A 92 -30.78 -22.54 5.77
N GLU A 93 -31.34 -21.58 5.04
CA GLU A 93 -31.72 -21.78 3.64
C GLU A 93 -30.50 -22.14 2.79
N LEU A 94 -29.44 -21.33 2.88
CA LEU A 94 -28.22 -21.50 2.10
C LEU A 94 -27.57 -22.88 2.30
N PHE A 95 -27.44 -23.35 3.55
CA PHE A 95 -26.76 -24.61 3.86
C PHE A 95 -27.63 -25.86 3.59
N ARG A 96 -28.96 -25.73 3.54
CA ARG A 96 -29.84 -26.81 3.05
C ARG A 96 -29.64 -27.09 1.56
N ASP A 97 -29.34 -26.05 0.80
CA ASP A 97 -29.08 -26.16 -0.64
C ASP A 97 -27.66 -26.68 -0.97
N ILE A 98 -26.80 -26.85 0.04
CA ILE A 98 -25.46 -27.42 -0.15
C ILE A 98 -25.57 -28.96 -0.13
N PRO A 99 -25.18 -29.66 -1.21
CA PRO A 99 -25.20 -31.12 -1.25
C PRO A 99 -24.33 -31.73 -0.14
N ALA A 100 -24.71 -32.92 0.33
CA ALA A 100 -23.85 -33.66 1.24
C ALA A 100 -22.51 -34.01 0.56
N GLY A 101 -21.40 -33.90 1.27
CA GLY A 101 -20.06 -34.06 0.71
C GLY A 101 -19.50 -32.80 0.01
N ALA A 102 -20.27 -31.73 -0.15
CA ALA A 102 -19.82 -30.46 -0.76
C ALA A 102 -19.12 -29.53 0.25
N TRP A 103 -18.06 -30.06 0.88
CA TRP A 103 -17.41 -29.41 2.02
C TRP A 103 -16.77 -28.07 1.65
N ARG A 104 -16.20 -27.93 0.44
CA ARG A 104 -15.56 -26.68 0.03
C ARG A 104 -16.58 -25.56 -0.06
N ARG A 105 -17.77 -25.86 -0.59
CA ARG A 105 -18.87 -24.90 -0.66
C ARG A 105 -19.33 -24.50 0.73
N ALA A 106 -19.53 -25.45 1.64
CA ALA A 106 -19.89 -25.15 3.03
C ALA A 106 -18.87 -24.19 3.70
N LEU A 107 -17.58 -24.45 3.52
CA LEU A 107 -16.52 -23.61 4.09
C LEU A 107 -16.52 -22.19 3.52
N GLN A 108 -16.80 -22.03 2.22
CA GLN A 108 -16.94 -20.70 1.59
C GLN A 108 -18.06 -19.89 2.23
N GLU A 109 -19.23 -20.49 2.42
CA GLU A 109 -20.40 -19.78 2.96
C GLU A 109 -20.26 -19.45 4.45
N LEU A 110 -19.50 -20.24 5.23
CA LEU A 110 -19.21 -19.95 6.64
C LEU A 110 -18.56 -18.58 6.84
N SER A 111 -17.78 -18.10 5.86
CA SER A 111 -17.11 -16.81 5.91
C SER A 111 -18.05 -15.61 5.90
N CYS A 112 -19.31 -15.83 5.51
CA CYS A 112 -20.31 -14.79 5.28
C CYS A 112 -21.32 -14.68 6.44
N LEU A 113 -21.23 -15.54 7.47
CA LEU A 113 -22.23 -15.57 8.55
C LEU A 113 -22.09 -14.37 9.49
N ASP A 114 -23.23 -13.81 9.90
CA ASP A 114 -23.30 -12.73 10.91
C ASP A 114 -23.14 -13.25 12.36
N ALA A 115 -23.38 -14.54 12.56
CA ALA A 115 -23.28 -15.18 13.87
C ALA A 115 -22.78 -16.61 13.77
N LEU A 116 -22.32 -17.16 14.90
CA LEU A 116 -21.92 -18.56 14.96
C LEU A 116 -23.10 -19.50 14.69
N PRO A 117 -22.87 -20.66 14.05
CA PRO A 117 -23.92 -21.62 13.76
C PRO A 117 -24.71 -22.03 15.00
N ALA A 118 -26.01 -21.74 14.98
CA ALA A 118 -26.98 -22.26 15.95
C ALA A 118 -27.19 -23.78 15.73
N PRO A 119 -27.78 -24.52 16.69
CA PRO A 119 -27.91 -25.98 16.60
C PRO A 119 -28.54 -26.52 15.32
N ALA A 120 -29.51 -25.79 14.73
CA ALA A 120 -30.11 -26.16 13.46
C ALA A 120 -29.10 -26.09 12.29
N LEU A 121 -28.27 -25.05 12.24
CA LEU A 121 -27.24 -24.91 11.22
C LEU A 121 -26.08 -25.89 11.45
N GLN A 122 -25.75 -26.18 12.70
CA GLN A 122 -24.79 -27.23 13.07
C GLN A 122 -25.24 -28.61 12.56
N ALA A 123 -26.54 -28.91 12.62
CA ALA A 123 -27.09 -30.16 12.08
C ALA A 123 -26.95 -30.25 10.56
N GLU A 124 -27.17 -29.15 9.82
CA GLU A 124 -26.93 -29.11 8.37
C GLU A 124 -25.44 -29.25 8.03
N LEU A 125 -24.55 -28.62 8.79
CA LEU A 125 -23.11 -28.80 8.65
C LEU A 125 -22.70 -30.26 8.91
N ALA A 126 -23.26 -30.90 9.94
CA ALA A 126 -23.04 -32.31 10.23
C ALA A 126 -23.51 -33.20 9.07
N ARG A 127 -24.71 -32.95 8.51
CA ARG A 127 -25.21 -33.64 7.31
C ARG A 127 -24.23 -33.53 6.13
N ILE A 128 -23.65 -32.35 5.93
CA ILE A 128 -22.68 -32.14 4.85
C ILE A 128 -21.37 -32.92 5.10
N LEU A 129 -20.92 -32.96 6.35
CA LEU A 129 -19.68 -33.62 6.78
C LEU A 129 -19.76 -35.15 6.81
N ASP A 130 -20.94 -35.73 7.06
CA ASP A 130 -21.08 -37.19 7.21
C ASP A 130 -20.94 -37.96 5.89
N GLU A 131 -21.05 -37.26 4.75
CA GLU A 131 -20.73 -37.83 3.45
C GLU A 131 -19.26 -37.54 3.05
N PRO A 132 -18.58 -38.50 2.38
CA PRO A 132 -17.25 -38.28 1.84
C PRO A 132 -17.22 -37.06 0.91
N GLN A 133 -16.07 -36.37 0.85
CA GLN A 133 -15.89 -35.24 -0.07
C GLN A 133 -16.18 -35.64 -1.52
N ASN A 134 -17.16 -34.99 -2.15
CA ASN A 134 -17.63 -35.28 -3.51
C ASN A 134 -17.25 -34.16 -4.52
N ASP A 135 -16.58 -33.10 -4.05
CA ASP A 135 -16.17 -31.92 -4.83
C ASP A 135 -14.89 -32.14 -5.68
N GLY A 136 -14.91 -33.09 -6.64
CA GLY A 136 -13.85 -33.24 -7.66
C GLY A 136 -12.42 -33.53 -7.16
N LEU A 137 -11.40 -33.18 -7.96
CA LEU A 137 -10.00 -33.63 -7.84
C LEU A 137 -9.16 -33.02 -6.68
N GLN A 138 -9.69 -32.06 -5.90
CA GLN A 138 -8.92 -31.40 -4.83
C GLN A 138 -9.61 -31.60 -3.47
N ARG A 139 -8.90 -32.24 -2.52
CA ARG A 139 -9.36 -32.36 -1.12
C ARG A 139 -9.24 -31.03 -0.38
N LEU A 140 -10.04 -30.84 0.67
CA LEU A 140 -9.83 -29.73 1.61
C LEU A 140 -8.51 -29.89 2.39
N SER A 141 -7.97 -28.76 2.85
CA SER A 141 -6.86 -28.76 3.81
C SER A 141 -7.32 -29.25 5.18
N VAL A 142 -6.38 -29.75 5.98
CA VAL A 142 -6.65 -30.19 7.38
C VAL A 142 -7.27 -29.08 8.24
N TYR A 143 -6.90 -27.82 8.00
CA TYR A 143 -7.51 -26.68 8.67
C TYR A 143 -8.97 -26.48 8.26
N GLY A 144 -9.27 -26.64 6.96
CA GLY A 144 -10.64 -26.54 6.45
C GLY A 144 -11.54 -27.64 6.97
N GLU A 145 -11.01 -28.86 7.08
CA GLU A 145 -11.70 -29.98 7.71
C GLU A 145 -11.98 -29.71 9.20
N TYR A 146 -10.97 -29.31 9.97
CA TYR A 146 -11.17 -29.00 11.39
C TYR A 146 -12.13 -27.82 11.60
N ALA A 147 -12.01 -26.76 10.78
CA ALA A 147 -12.91 -25.62 10.85
C ALA A 147 -14.37 -26.08 10.69
N LEU A 148 -14.69 -26.82 9.63
CA LEU A 148 -16.04 -27.34 9.41
C LEU A 148 -16.54 -28.21 10.57
N GLN A 149 -15.71 -29.13 11.07
CA GLN A 149 -16.05 -29.96 12.24
C GLN A 149 -16.36 -29.09 13.47
N SER A 150 -15.52 -28.10 13.77
CA SER A 150 -15.70 -27.18 14.88
C SER A 150 -17.00 -26.36 14.74
N PHE A 151 -17.29 -25.83 13.55
CA PHE A 151 -18.53 -25.10 13.26
C PHE A 151 -19.77 -26.01 13.31
N ALA A 152 -19.63 -27.32 13.08
CA ALA A 152 -20.68 -28.33 13.28
C ALA A 152 -20.84 -28.79 14.74
N GLY A 153 -20.07 -28.23 15.68
CA GLY A 153 -20.07 -28.61 17.10
C GLY A 153 -19.18 -29.82 17.45
N ARG A 154 -18.45 -30.39 16.48
CA ARG A 154 -17.50 -31.50 16.66
C ARG A 154 -16.10 -30.93 16.92
N ARG A 155 -15.80 -30.60 18.18
CA ARG A 155 -14.56 -29.89 18.55
C ARG A 155 -13.35 -30.76 18.84
N ASP A 156 -13.54 -32.06 19.02
CA ASP A 156 -12.46 -33.01 19.29
C ASP A 156 -11.58 -33.18 18.03
N ILE A 157 -10.32 -32.78 18.14
CA ILE A 157 -9.35 -32.85 17.06
C ILE A 157 -8.53 -34.15 17.06
N THR A 158 -8.56 -34.93 18.14
CA THR A 158 -7.55 -35.99 18.39
C THR A 158 -7.44 -36.97 17.23
N ALA A 159 -8.57 -37.49 16.72
CA ALA A 159 -8.55 -38.44 15.60
C ALA A 159 -7.98 -37.83 14.30
N LEU A 160 -8.36 -36.59 13.99
CA LEU A 160 -7.86 -35.88 12.80
C LEU A 160 -6.35 -35.63 12.92
N ARG A 161 -5.92 -35.15 14.10
CA ARG A 161 -4.53 -34.85 14.42
C ARG A 161 -3.65 -36.10 14.35
N ASP A 162 -4.10 -37.22 14.90
CA ASP A 162 -3.33 -38.47 14.89
C ASP A 162 -3.22 -39.08 13.48
N ALA A 163 -4.31 -39.05 12.70
CA ALA A 163 -4.28 -39.46 11.30
C ALA A 163 -3.33 -38.58 10.46
N TYR A 164 -3.37 -37.26 10.70
CA TYR A 164 -2.49 -36.32 10.01
C TYR A 164 -1.02 -36.50 10.42
N ALA A 165 -0.74 -36.72 11.71
CA ALA A 165 0.60 -36.96 12.22
C ALA A 165 1.23 -38.23 11.62
N GLN A 166 0.46 -39.31 11.44
CA GLN A 166 0.92 -40.55 10.81
C GLN A 166 1.34 -40.36 9.35
N SER A 167 0.65 -39.47 8.63
CA SER A 167 0.96 -39.18 7.22
C SER A 167 2.04 -38.10 7.03
N ASN A 168 2.38 -37.33 8.08
CA ASN A 168 3.30 -36.19 8.03
C ASN A 168 4.40 -36.28 9.10
N THR A 169 5.00 -37.47 9.25
CA THR A 169 6.00 -37.73 10.30
C THR A 169 7.28 -36.92 10.16
N ASP A 170 7.56 -36.39 8.97
CA ASP A 170 8.70 -35.53 8.65
C ASP A 170 8.40 -34.03 8.79
N SER A 171 7.16 -33.65 9.13
CA SER A 171 6.69 -32.26 9.23
C SER A 171 6.19 -31.91 10.65
N PRO A 172 7.06 -31.93 11.67
CA PRO A 172 6.67 -31.76 13.07
C PRO A 172 6.12 -30.39 13.42
N PHE A 173 6.44 -29.33 12.67
CA PHE A 173 5.86 -28.00 12.90
C PHE A 173 4.41 -27.94 12.41
N ARG A 174 4.16 -28.56 11.24
CA ARG A 174 2.82 -28.68 10.69
C ARG A 174 1.88 -29.47 11.59
N VAL A 175 2.34 -30.61 12.12
CA VAL A 175 1.54 -31.41 13.06
C VAL A 175 1.23 -30.63 14.34
N ARG A 176 2.22 -29.92 14.88
CA ARG A 176 2.06 -29.12 16.11
C ARG A 176 1.10 -27.94 15.95
N GLU A 177 0.99 -27.35 14.75
CA GLU A 177 0.01 -26.30 14.50
C GLU A 177 -1.44 -26.82 14.62
N LEU A 178 -1.68 -28.12 14.47
CA LEU A 178 -3.00 -28.69 14.75
C LEU A 178 -3.36 -28.59 16.24
N ASP A 179 -2.37 -28.70 17.12
CA ASP A 179 -2.58 -28.69 18.57
C ASP A 179 -3.13 -27.35 19.07
N VAL A 180 -2.88 -26.23 18.35
CA VAL A 180 -3.40 -24.91 18.73
C VAL A 180 -4.82 -24.64 18.22
N LEU A 181 -5.30 -25.37 17.20
CA LEU A 181 -6.60 -25.08 16.56
C LEU A 181 -7.80 -25.06 17.52
N PRO A 182 -7.92 -25.97 18.53
CA PRO A 182 -9.04 -25.95 19.47
C PRO A 182 -9.12 -24.69 20.34
N GLU A 183 -8.03 -23.94 20.46
CA GLU A 183 -7.94 -22.71 21.25
C GLU A 183 -8.28 -21.46 20.42
N LEU A 184 -8.39 -21.58 19.09
CA LEU A 184 -8.58 -20.45 18.20
C LEU A 184 -10.03 -20.02 18.07
N GLY A 185 -10.21 -18.70 17.92
CA GLY A 185 -11.49 -18.12 17.54
C GLY A 185 -11.97 -18.53 16.13
N PRO A 186 -13.28 -18.39 15.85
CA PRO A 186 -13.88 -18.72 14.55
C PRO A 186 -13.22 -18.01 13.35
N ALA A 187 -12.85 -16.73 13.51
CA ALA A 187 -12.19 -15.95 12.47
C ALA A 187 -10.81 -16.51 12.13
N ALA A 188 -10.03 -16.92 13.15
CA ALA A 188 -8.72 -17.51 12.98
C ALA A 188 -8.78 -18.90 12.31
N LEU A 189 -9.76 -19.73 12.68
CA LEU A 189 -10.00 -21.02 12.01
C LEU A 189 -10.31 -20.83 10.52
N LEU A 190 -11.18 -19.87 10.19
CA LEU A 190 -11.50 -19.53 8.81
C LEU A 190 -10.28 -18.95 8.07
N ALA A 191 -9.47 -18.11 8.72
CA ALA A 191 -8.25 -17.56 8.14
C ALA A 191 -7.20 -18.65 7.83
N LEU A 192 -7.09 -19.71 8.64
CA LEU A 192 -6.23 -20.86 8.35
C LEU A 192 -6.81 -21.76 7.26
N ALA A 193 -8.12 -22.02 7.30
CA ALA A 193 -8.84 -22.76 6.28
C ALA A 193 -8.79 -22.10 4.90
N ALA A 194 -8.60 -20.77 4.86
CA ALA A 194 -8.38 -19.99 3.66
C ALA A 194 -7.06 -20.26 2.94
N THR A 195 -6.10 -20.89 3.64
CA THR A 195 -4.78 -21.17 3.08
C THR A 195 -4.82 -22.46 2.25
N ASN A 196 -4.17 -22.45 1.09
CA ASN A 196 -4.04 -23.63 0.26
C ASN A 196 -2.87 -24.47 0.79
N ASP A 197 -3.17 -25.36 1.74
CA ASP A 197 -2.19 -26.16 2.49
C ASP A 197 -1.08 -25.31 3.16
N GLY A 198 -1.42 -24.09 3.55
CA GLY A 198 -0.52 -23.15 4.19
C GLY A 198 0.09 -22.09 3.26
N TYR A 199 0.00 -22.27 1.94
CA TYR A 199 0.33 -21.21 0.98
C TYR A 199 -0.84 -20.23 0.88
N PHE A 200 -0.60 -18.95 1.18
CA PHE A 200 -1.61 -17.92 0.92
C PHE A 200 -1.53 -17.50 -0.56
N ALA A 201 -2.46 -18.01 -1.37
CA ALA A 201 -2.73 -17.49 -2.70
C ALA A 201 -4.10 -16.83 -2.66
N PRO A 202 -4.20 -15.49 -2.70
CA PRO A 202 -5.48 -14.80 -2.71
C PRO A 202 -6.18 -15.06 -4.05
N LYS A 203 -6.84 -16.20 -4.16
CA LYS A 203 -7.76 -16.51 -5.25
C LYS A 203 -9.08 -16.98 -4.65
N ARG A 204 -10.01 -16.03 -4.58
CA ARG A 204 -11.46 -16.22 -4.78
C ARG A 204 -12.25 -17.01 -3.73
N LEU A 205 -11.71 -17.31 -2.56
CA LEU A 205 -12.49 -17.95 -1.50
C LEU A 205 -13.05 -16.98 -0.45
N TRP A 206 -12.63 -15.70 -0.43
CA TRP A 206 -12.89 -14.83 0.71
C TRP A 206 -13.15 -13.40 0.24
N PHE A 207 -14.26 -12.83 0.70
CA PHE A 207 -14.56 -11.39 0.55
C PHE A 207 -13.58 -10.49 1.32
N ASN A 208 -12.58 -11.07 1.99
CA ASN A 208 -11.44 -10.34 2.55
C ASN A 208 -10.12 -10.81 1.92
N ALA A 209 -9.35 -9.87 1.38
CA ALA A 209 -8.05 -10.09 0.74
C ALA A 209 -6.85 -9.97 1.72
N ASP A 210 -7.10 -9.67 3.00
CA ASP A 210 -6.04 -9.49 4.01
C ASP A 210 -5.24 -10.79 4.27
N ASP A 211 -3.95 -10.68 4.62
CA ASP A 211 -3.11 -11.83 5.00
C ASP A 211 -3.67 -12.49 6.29
N PRO A 212 -3.84 -13.83 6.33
CA PRO A 212 -4.31 -14.56 7.51
C PRO A 212 -3.58 -14.24 8.80
N ALA A 213 -2.29 -13.89 8.72
CA ALA A 213 -1.49 -13.54 9.88
C ALA A 213 -2.01 -12.28 10.60
N ALA A 214 -2.76 -11.39 9.93
CA ALA A 214 -3.42 -10.27 10.59
C ALA A 214 -4.50 -10.74 11.57
N THR A 215 -5.30 -11.74 11.19
CA THR A 215 -6.32 -12.31 12.09
C THR A 215 -5.67 -13.16 13.19
N LEU A 216 -4.66 -13.96 12.84
CA LEU A 216 -3.96 -14.82 13.80
C LEU A 216 -3.13 -14.04 14.82
N ALA A 217 -2.71 -12.81 14.50
CA ALA A 217 -2.02 -11.92 15.42
C ALA A 217 -2.89 -11.46 16.60
N GLU A 218 -4.21 -11.55 16.49
CA GLU A 218 -5.14 -11.20 17.57
C GLU A 218 -5.44 -12.38 18.52
N GLU A 219 -4.98 -13.60 18.19
CA GLU A 219 -5.22 -14.81 18.97
C GLU A 219 -4.04 -15.12 19.91
N PRO A 220 -4.18 -14.97 21.25
CA PRO A 220 -3.07 -15.19 22.18
C PRO A 220 -2.42 -16.57 22.06
N ALA A 221 -3.23 -17.63 21.91
CA ALA A 221 -2.76 -19.00 21.75
C ALA A 221 -1.89 -19.16 20.49
N TYR A 222 -2.28 -18.53 19.38
CA TYR A 222 -1.48 -18.58 18.15
C TYR A 222 -0.19 -17.75 18.25
N VAL A 223 -0.21 -16.65 19.00
CA VAL A 223 0.99 -15.83 19.26
C VAL A 223 2.02 -16.60 20.09
N ASP A 224 1.58 -17.32 21.12
CA ASP A 224 2.44 -18.20 21.91
C ASP A 224 3.00 -19.35 21.05
N PHE A 225 2.13 -20.01 20.26
CA PHE A 225 2.55 -21.01 19.28
C PHE A 225 3.60 -20.47 18.29
N ALA A 226 3.41 -19.25 17.77
CA ALA A 226 4.32 -18.63 16.82
C ALA A 226 5.71 -18.38 17.43
N ARG A 227 5.76 -17.88 18.68
CA ARG A 227 7.01 -17.69 19.42
C ARG A 227 7.75 -19.02 19.57
N ASP A 228 7.06 -20.05 20.02
CA ASP A 228 7.67 -21.35 20.33
C ASP A 228 8.14 -22.05 19.05
N THR A 229 7.35 -21.95 17.97
CA THR A 229 7.68 -22.43 16.63
C THR A 229 8.94 -21.79 16.08
N LEU A 230 9.06 -20.46 16.15
CA LEU A 230 10.24 -19.75 15.65
C LEU A 230 11.48 -20.03 16.49
N THR A 231 11.30 -20.15 17.81
CA THR A 231 12.40 -20.50 18.73
C THR A 231 12.92 -21.90 18.44
N GLU A 232 12.03 -22.87 18.25
CA GLU A 232 12.40 -24.25 17.90
C GLU A 232 13.03 -24.34 16.51
N ALA A 233 12.48 -23.66 15.50
CA ALA A 233 13.04 -23.62 14.16
C ALA A 233 14.46 -23.03 14.17
N ALA A 234 14.68 -21.92 14.90
CA ALA A 234 15.99 -21.31 15.05
C ALA A 234 16.97 -22.26 15.77
N ARG A 235 16.52 -22.96 16.81
CA ARG A 235 17.33 -23.97 17.53
C ARG A 235 17.71 -25.14 16.62
N HIS A 236 16.76 -25.66 15.84
CA HIS A 236 17.01 -26.75 14.90
C HIS A 236 18.07 -26.37 13.85
N VAL A 237 17.96 -25.17 13.28
CA VAL A 237 18.97 -24.65 12.35
C VAL A 237 20.32 -24.47 13.02
N ALA A 238 20.35 -23.93 14.24
CA ALA A 238 21.60 -23.80 15.01
C ALA A 238 22.25 -25.18 15.26
N ALA A 239 21.47 -26.20 15.61
CA ALA A 239 21.95 -27.56 15.83
C ALA A 239 22.55 -28.20 14.55
N ILE A 240 21.96 -27.92 13.37
CA ILE A 240 22.54 -28.32 12.08
C ILE A 240 23.91 -27.64 11.86
N HIS A 241 24.02 -26.35 12.18
CA HIS A 241 25.26 -25.59 12.03
C HIS A 241 26.33 -25.96 13.06
N ALA A 242 25.92 -26.40 14.26
CA ALA A 242 26.81 -26.93 15.29
C ALA A 242 27.27 -28.38 15.00
N GLY A 243 26.65 -29.06 14.03
CA GLY A 243 26.94 -30.47 13.71
C GLY A 243 26.26 -31.47 14.66
N GLU A 244 25.36 -31.02 15.53
CA GLU A 244 24.56 -31.85 16.43
C GLU A 244 23.47 -32.62 15.65
N VAL A 245 22.92 -31.99 14.61
CA VAL A 245 22.00 -32.60 13.64
C VAL A 245 22.73 -32.77 12.31
N PRO A 246 22.75 -33.97 11.70
CA PRO A 246 23.42 -34.19 10.43
C PRO A 246 22.85 -33.30 9.32
N TYR A 247 23.74 -32.55 8.66
CA TYR A 247 23.36 -31.74 7.50
C TYR A 247 22.91 -32.61 6.32
N GLN A 248 21.69 -32.38 5.85
CA GLN A 248 21.18 -32.88 4.58
C GLN A 248 20.71 -31.70 3.75
N ALA A 249 21.18 -31.63 2.50
CA ALA A 249 20.80 -30.54 1.60
C ALA A 249 19.28 -30.55 1.37
N ASP A 250 18.67 -29.38 1.58
CA ASP A 250 17.23 -29.10 1.36
C ASP A 250 16.27 -30.01 2.14
N ARG A 251 16.69 -30.45 3.34
CA ARG A 251 15.92 -31.38 4.18
C ARG A 251 15.76 -30.94 5.63
N ALA A 252 16.19 -29.73 5.98
CA ALA A 252 15.99 -29.21 7.33
C ALA A 252 14.51 -28.92 7.64
N PHE A 253 13.72 -28.60 6.61
CA PHE A 253 12.27 -28.36 6.73
C PHE A 253 11.58 -28.84 5.46
N THR A 254 10.41 -29.47 5.62
CA THR A 254 9.53 -29.78 4.50
C THR A 254 8.89 -28.50 3.94
N THR A 255 8.12 -28.63 2.85
CA THR A 255 7.37 -27.48 2.31
C THR A 255 6.26 -27.05 3.27
N ASP A 256 5.63 -27.98 3.95
CA ASP A 256 4.55 -27.69 4.90
C ASP A 256 5.06 -27.00 6.15
N ASP A 257 6.13 -27.52 6.77
CA ASP A 257 6.79 -26.86 7.90
C ASP A 257 7.26 -25.45 7.55
N ALA A 258 7.81 -25.28 6.34
CA ALA A 258 8.24 -23.97 5.86
C ALA A 258 7.10 -22.94 5.85
N GLN A 259 5.87 -23.34 5.48
CA GLN A 259 4.72 -22.44 5.50
C GLN A 259 4.29 -22.08 6.93
N VAL A 260 4.33 -23.04 7.86
CA VAL A 260 3.99 -22.80 9.27
C VAL A 260 4.97 -21.84 9.92
N VAL A 261 6.27 -22.09 9.78
CA VAL A 261 7.32 -21.22 10.32
C VAL A 261 7.25 -19.82 9.71
N ALA A 262 6.99 -19.71 8.41
CA ALA A 262 6.81 -18.40 7.75
C ALA A 262 5.53 -17.68 8.20
N ARG A 263 4.45 -18.40 8.52
CA ARG A 263 3.23 -17.80 9.10
C ARG A 263 3.49 -17.30 10.51
N ALA A 264 4.19 -18.07 11.34
CA ALA A 264 4.63 -17.63 12.67
C ALA A 264 5.48 -16.36 12.57
N ALA A 265 6.41 -16.26 11.60
CA ALA A 265 7.21 -15.05 11.36
C ALA A 265 6.35 -13.83 10.97
N ARG A 266 5.31 -14.03 10.15
CA ARG A 266 4.36 -12.95 9.80
C ARG A 266 3.54 -12.49 10.99
N VAL A 267 3.01 -13.41 11.80
CA VAL A 267 2.28 -13.07 13.03
C VAL A 267 3.17 -12.26 13.98
N ALA A 268 4.42 -12.69 14.16
CA ALA A 268 5.40 -11.97 14.96
C ALA A 268 5.66 -10.55 14.41
N ALA A 269 5.79 -10.40 13.09
CA ALA A 269 6.05 -9.12 12.44
C ALA A 269 4.83 -8.18 12.47
N TYR A 270 3.60 -8.70 12.32
CA TYR A 270 2.36 -7.92 12.46
C TYR A 270 2.27 -7.27 13.85
N ARG A 271 2.61 -8.03 14.90
CA ARG A 271 2.61 -7.55 16.28
C ARG A 271 3.84 -6.73 16.67
N ASP A 272 4.79 -6.53 15.75
CA ASP A 272 6.12 -5.99 16.03
C ASP A 272 6.78 -6.64 17.27
N ALA A 273 6.70 -7.96 17.35
CA ALA A 273 7.01 -8.70 18.57
C ALA A 273 8.50 -8.56 18.97
N PRO A 274 8.81 -8.23 20.25
CA PRO A 274 10.17 -7.96 20.69
C PRO A 274 11.09 -9.20 20.65
N TRP A 275 10.51 -10.40 20.56
CA TRP A 275 11.24 -11.67 20.47
C TRP A 275 11.56 -12.09 19.02
N LEU A 276 11.02 -11.42 17.99
CA LEU A 276 11.34 -11.72 16.58
C LEU A 276 12.77 -11.31 16.17
N PRO A 277 13.26 -10.10 16.49
CA PRO A 277 14.60 -9.64 16.10
C PRO A 277 15.75 -10.64 16.35
N PRO A 278 15.89 -11.25 17.55
CA PRO A 278 16.96 -12.21 17.79
C PRO A 278 16.81 -13.54 17.03
N LEU A 279 15.61 -13.86 16.52
CA LEU A 279 15.32 -15.14 15.85
C LEU A 279 15.43 -15.05 14.33
N ILE A 280 14.92 -13.98 13.71
CA ILE A 280 14.74 -13.91 12.25
C ILE A 280 16.07 -13.91 11.47
N GLY A 281 17.09 -13.21 11.98
CA GLY A 281 18.41 -13.13 11.36
C GLY A 281 19.12 -14.48 11.26
N PRO A 282 19.35 -15.15 12.41
CA PRO A 282 19.95 -16.48 12.45
C PRO A 282 19.13 -17.52 11.66
N LEU A 283 17.80 -17.49 11.78
CA LEU A 283 16.93 -18.42 11.08
C LEU A 283 17.06 -18.26 9.55
N LEU A 284 16.84 -17.06 9.02
CA LEU A 284 16.85 -16.81 7.57
C LEU A 284 18.23 -17.07 6.97
N THR A 285 19.30 -16.58 7.60
CA THR A 285 20.67 -16.80 7.11
C THR A 285 21.04 -18.28 7.19
N GLY A 286 20.73 -18.92 8.32
CA GLY A 286 21.06 -20.32 8.58
C GLY A 286 20.40 -21.30 7.62
N VAL A 287 19.16 -21.03 7.16
CA VAL A 287 18.49 -21.88 6.16
C VAL A 287 18.98 -21.64 4.74
N CYS A 288 19.63 -20.51 4.46
CA CYS A 288 20.14 -20.16 3.13
C CYS A 288 21.56 -20.70 2.84
N VAL A 289 22.32 -21.03 3.88
CA VAL A 289 23.76 -21.31 3.78
C VAL A 289 24.07 -22.66 4.43
N ALA A 290 24.63 -23.59 3.66
CA ALA A 290 25.11 -24.86 4.21
C ALA A 290 26.19 -24.64 5.29
N PRO A 291 26.25 -25.48 6.35
CA PRO A 291 27.34 -25.42 7.33
C PRO A 291 28.71 -25.83 6.74
N THR A 292 28.72 -26.39 5.52
CA THR A 292 29.92 -26.80 4.79
C THR A 292 30.23 -25.83 3.65
N ALA A 293 31.30 -26.10 2.89
CA ALA A 293 31.66 -25.36 1.67
C ALA A 293 30.67 -25.58 0.48
N ALA A 294 29.69 -26.48 0.62
CA ALA A 294 28.74 -26.81 -0.44
C ALA A 294 27.88 -25.61 -0.89
N LYS A 295 27.55 -25.55 -2.18
CA LYS A 295 26.64 -24.55 -2.77
C LYS A 295 25.18 -24.99 -2.65
N THR A 296 24.81 -25.50 -1.49
CA THR A 296 23.47 -25.99 -1.14
C THR A 296 22.94 -25.21 0.07
N ALA A 297 21.68 -25.41 0.40
CA ALA A 297 20.99 -24.75 1.51
C ALA A 297 20.35 -25.80 2.42
N PRO A 298 20.32 -25.61 3.75
CA PRO A 298 19.57 -26.49 4.65
C PRO A 298 18.07 -26.60 4.31
N SER A 299 17.42 -25.50 3.90
CA SER A 299 16.05 -25.55 3.38
C SER A 299 15.78 -24.39 2.42
N GLN A 300 15.57 -24.72 1.14
CA GLN A 300 15.14 -23.78 0.11
C GLN A 300 13.69 -23.35 0.33
N SER A 301 12.81 -24.28 0.72
CA SER A 301 11.39 -24.01 0.97
C SER A 301 11.21 -22.95 2.06
N LEU A 302 11.89 -23.10 3.19
CA LEU A 302 11.80 -22.15 4.30
C LEU A 302 12.49 -20.82 3.96
N ALA A 303 13.63 -20.84 3.26
CA ALA A 303 14.27 -19.61 2.79
C ALA A 303 13.31 -18.78 1.91
N ILE A 304 12.66 -19.41 0.93
CA ILE A 304 11.72 -18.75 0.02
C ILE A 304 10.47 -18.27 0.78
N ALA A 305 9.93 -19.08 1.68
CA ALA A 305 8.75 -18.73 2.47
C ALA A 305 9.02 -17.54 3.40
N LEU A 306 10.17 -17.51 4.08
CA LEU A 306 10.60 -16.36 4.88
C LEU A 306 10.87 -15.12 4.02
N GLY A 307 11.43 -15.26 2.81
CA GLY A 307 11.58 -14.16 1.87
C GLY A 307 10.24 -13.48 1.55
N HIS A 308 9.18 -14.27 1.31
CA HIS A 308 7.83 -13.76 1.11
C HIS A 308 7.20 -13.18 2.39
N ALA A 309 7.47 -13.78 3.56
CA ALA A 309 7.03 -13.24 4.85
C ALA A 309 7.61 -11.83 5.09
N VAL A 310 8.91 -11.65 4.84
CA VAL A 310 9.60 -10.35 4.95
C VAL A 310 9.09 -9.34 3.92
N GLU A 311 8.80 -9.77 2.69
CA GLU A 311 8.17 -8.91 1.68
C GLU A 311 6.79 -8.40 2.11
N THR A 312 5.99 -9.26 2.75
CA THR A 312 4.60 -8.95 3.08
C THR A 312 4.48 -8.05 4.30
N ILE A 313 5.15 -8.39 5.41
CA ILE A 313 5.15 -7.60 6.65
C ILE A 313 6.59 -7.41 7.15
N PRO A 314 7.33 -6.43 6.62
CA PRO A 314 8.72 -6.21 6.99
C PRO A 314 8.89 -5.52 8.35
N THR A 315 10.00 -5.84 9.02
CA THR A 315 10.59 -5.06 10.12
C THR A 315 12.02 -4.65 9.73
N PRO A 316 12.65 -3.67 10.39
CA PRO A 316 14.05 -3.33 10.13
C PRO A 316 14.99 -4.54 10.20
N GLU A 317 14.80 -5.41 11.19
CA GLU A 317 15.66 -6.58 11.38
C GLU A 317 15.38 -7.68 10.37
N SER A 318 14.13 -7.85 9.93
CA SER A 318 13.80 -8.85 8.92
C SER A 318 14.30 -8.44 7.53
N VAL A 319 14.24 -7.15 7.19
CA VAL A 319 14.87 -6.60 5.97
C VAL A 319 16.40 -6.68 6.05
N ARG A 320 17.00 -6.40 7.21
CA ARG A 320 18.45 -6.60 7.43
C ARG A 320 18.83 -8.07 7.27
N ALA A 321 18.10 -8.99 7.90
CA ALA A 321 18.29 -10.43 7.76
C ALA A 321 18.22 -10.89 6.29
N LEU A 322 17.29 -10.33 5.50
CA LEU A 322 17.18 -10.63 4.07
C LEU A 322 18.41 -10.13 3.28
N ARG A 323 18.94 -8.94 3.59
CA ARG A 323 20.18 -8.44 2.98
C ARG A 323 21.39 -9.30 3.36
N ASP A 324 21.51 -9.68 4.63
CA ASP A 324 22.62 -10.51 5.13
C ASP A 324 22.59 -11.92 4.52
N ALA A 325 21.40 -12.51 4.40
CA ALA A 325 21.20 -13.77 3.69
C ALA A 325 21.57 -13.64 2.21
N LEU A 326 21.18 -12.55 1.53
CA LEU A 326 21.56 -12.30 0.13
C LEU A 326 23.07 -12.12 -0.08
N ALA A 327 23.77 -11.56 0.90
CA ALA A 327 25.22 -11.38 0.84
C ALA A 327 25.99 -12.72 0.99
N THR A 328 25.39 -13.72 1.64
CA THR A 328 26.06 -14.96 2.03
C THR A 328 25.55 -16.21 1.29
N VAL A 329 24.34 -16.16 0.72
CA VAL A 329 23.71 -17.27 0.01
C VAL A 329 24.56 -17.73 -1.18
N ARG A 330 24.83 -19.04 -1.24
CA ARG A 330 25.63 -19.68 -2.30
C ARG A 330 24.78 -20.41 -3.33
N HIS A 331 23.52 -20.70 -3.00
CA HIS A 331 22.60 -21.40 -3.87
C HIS A 331 21.86 -20.42 -4.80
N ALA A 332 22.10 -20.54 -6.11
CA ALA A 332 21.65 -19.57 -7.11
C ALA A 332 20.12 -19.40 -7.20
N GLY A 333 19.35 -20.49 -7.02
CA GLY A 333 17.88 -20.46 -7.06
C GLY A 333 17.28 -19.60 -5.94
N VAL A 334 17.64 -19.93 -4.69
CA VAL A 334 17.34 -19.16 -3.48
C VAL A 334 17.79 -17.71 -3.61
N GLN A 335 19.04 -17.45 -4.04
CA GLN A 335 19.53 -16.08 -4.25
C GLN A 335 18.62 -15.28 -5.19
N LYS A 336 18.25 -15.86 -6.34
CA LYS A 336 17.36 -15.22 -7.32
C LYS A 336 15.96 -14.94 -6.76
N LYS A 337 15.45 -15.83 -5.89
CA LYS A 337 14.13 -15.66 -5.26
C LYS A 337 14.17 -14.56 -4.20
N LEU A 338 15.10 -14.63 -3.25
CA LEU A 338 15.27 -13.61 -2.21
C LEU A 338 15.55 -12.21 -2.79
N ALA A 339 16.32 -12.13 -3.87
CA ALA A 339 16.63 -10.85 -4.52
C ALA A 339 15.38 -10.16 -5.08
N ARG A 340 14.35 -10.94 -5.45
CA ARG A 340 13.07 -10.40 -5.91
C ARG A 340 12.22 -9.85 -4.77
N ASN A 341 12.41 -10.35 -3.55
CA ASN A 341 11.66 -9.92 -2.37
C ASN A 341 12.21 -8.64 -1.74
N LEU A 342 13.51 -8.35 -1.90
CA LEU A 342 14.17 -7.24 -1.17
C LEU A 342 13.57 -5.86 -1.45
N LYS A 343 13.43 -5.47 -2.72
CA LYS A 343 12.91 -4.14 -3.07
C LYS A 343 11.43 -3.96 -2.67
N PRO A 344 10.54 -4.95 -2.88
CA PRO A 344 9.20 -4.95 -2.30
C PRO A 344 9.19 -4.84 -0.77
N ALA A 345 10.03 -5.59 -0.05
CA ALA A 345 10.14 -5.53 1.40
C ALA A 345 10.59 -4.14 1.89
N GLU A 346 11.57 -3.54 1.22
CA GLU A 346 12.03 -2.17 1.49
C GLU A 346 10.91 -1.15 1.30
N ARG A 347 10.11 -1.32 0.25
CA ARG A 347 8.94 -0.46 -0.01
C ARG A 347 7.86 -0.63 1.06
N ALA A 348 7.50 -1.86 1.40
CA ALA A 348 6.50 -2.15 2.43
C ALA A 348 6.95 -1.67 3.82
N LEU A 349 8.26 -1.68 4.11
CA LEU A 349 8.80 -1.09 5.34
C LEU A 349 8.64 0.43 5.35
N GLY A 350 8.76 1.07 4.17
CA GLY A 350 8.44 2.48 3.95
C GLY A 350 7.03 2.88 4.36
N GLU A 351 6.10 1.94 4.45
CA GLU A 351 4.73 2.18 4.88
C GLU A 351 4.51 1.76 6.35
N ARG A 352 5.58 1.56 7.14
CA ARG A 352 5.54 1.18 8.56
C ARG A 352 6.38 2.13 9.44
N PRO A 353 6.08 3.44 9.49
CA PRO A 353 6.90 4.46 10.15
C PRO A 353 7.27 4.14 11.61
N HIS A 354 6.31 3.70 12.44
CA HIS A 354 6.57 3.36 13.84
C HIS A 354 7.59 2.21 13.98
N THR A 355 7.34 1.09 13.30
CA THR A 355 8.25 -0.07 13.30
C THR A 355 9.61 0.28 12.71
N ALA A 356 9.64 1.14 11.68
CA ALA A 356 10.84 1.56 10.99
C ALA A 356 11.82 2.34 11.89
N LEU A 357 11.34 3.11 12.88
CA LEU A 357 12.20 3.86 13.80
C LEU A 357 13.21 2.98 14.55
N ARG A 358 12.99 1.68 14.71
CA ARG A 358 13.97 0.79 15.35
C ARG A 358 15.31 0.73 14.59
N MET A 359 15.33 1.05 13.29
CA MET A 359 16.57 1.15 12.51
C MET A 359 17.50 2.28 12.95
N THR A 360 17.00 3.27 13.73
CA THR A 360 17.84 4.39 14.17
C THR A 360 18.81 4.01 15.29
N LEU A 361 18.50 2.94 16.03
CA LEU A 361 19.30 2.48 17.18
C LEU A 361 20.62 1.82 16.78
N ASP A 362 20.84 1.54 15.49
CA ASP A 362 22.09 0.97 15.00
C ASP A 362 23.23 2.01 15.05
N ALA A 363 24.44 1.58 15.44
CA ALA A 363 25.54 2.45 15.85
C ALA A 363 26.19 3.30 14.73
N LYS A 364 25.84 3.12 13.45
CA LYS A 364 26.36 3.96 12.35
C LYS A 364 25.31 4.17 11.26
N PRO A 365 24.86 5.42 10.99
CA PRO A 365 24.01 5.69 9.85
C PRO A 365 24.77 5.49 8.55
N ASP A 366 24.24 4.63 7.68
CA ASP A 366 24.59 4.66 6.26
C ASP A 366 23.56 5.47 5.44
N LYS A 367 23.94 5.80 4.20
CA LYS A 367 23.08 6.59 3.30
C LYS A 367 21.75 5.89 2.99
N LYS A 368 21.75 4.55 2.88
CA LYS A 368 20.54 3.77 2.54
C LYS A 368 19.57 3.75 3.72
N GLN A 369 20.07 3.60 4.94
CA GLN A 369 19.28 3.67 6.16
C GLN A 369 18.63 5.05 6.31
N LEU A 370 19.37 6.14 6.07
CA LEU A 370 18.80 7.49 6.13
C LEU A 370 17.73 7.72 5.04
N THR A 371 17.94 7.22 3.82
CA THR A 371 16.92 7.28 2.76
C THR A 371 15.69 6.43 3.09
N MET A 372 15.89 5.25 3.67
CA MET A 372 14.79 4.40 4.12
C MET A 372 14.00 5.06 5.24
N LEU A 373 14.68 5.57 6.26
CA LEU A 373 14.07 6.32 7.36
C LEU A 373 13.27 7.51 6.82
N ALA A 374 13.82 8.28 5.88
CA ALA A 374 13.09 9.38 5.26
C ALA A 374 11.81 8.92 4.54
N THR A 375 11.89 7.82 3.79
CA THR A 375 10.72 7.22 3.12
C THR A 375 9.66 6.80 4.14
N CYS A 376 10.07 6.14 5.23
CA CYS A 376 9.20 5.71 6.31
C CYS A 376 8.52 6.91 6.99
N MET A 377 9.33 7.90 7.36
CA MET A 377 8.88 9.10 8.05
C MET A 377 7.95 9.97 7.20
N GLU A 378 8.15 10.01 5.87
CA GLU A 378 7.23 10.67 4.95
C GLU A 378 5.85 9.98 4.95
N ALA A 379 5.79 8.66 5.06
CA ALA A 379 4.52 7.96 5.24
C ALA A 379 3.81 8.31 6.55
N GLY A 380 4.54 8.84 7.54
CA GLY A 380 3.98 9.39 8.76
C GLY A 380 3.00 10.55 8.54
N PHE A 381 3.07 11.29 7.41
CA PHE A 381 2.11 12.35 7.12
C PHE A 381 0.69 11.81 6.91
N TRP A 382 0.53 10.72 6.16
CA TRP A 382 -0.78 10.13 5.88
C TRP A 382 -1.17 9.00 6.82
N GLN A 383 -0.24 8.54 7.67
CA GLN A 383 -0.54 7.61 8.78
C GLN A 383 -0.81 8.34 10.10
N SER A 384 -0.80 9.68 10.10
CA SER A 384 -0.99 10.51 11.30
C SER A 384 -0.05 10.12 12.45
N MET A 385 1.21 9.81 12.13
CA MET A 385 2.20 9.34 13.09
C MET A 385 2.53 10.41 14.13
N THR A 386 2.40 10.06 15.41
CA THR A 386 2.83 10.86 16.56
C THR A 386 3.71 10.04 17.49
N LEU A 387 4.66 10.69 18.15
CA LEU A 387 5.58 10.09 19.12
C LEU A 387 5.45 10.81 20.45
N GLY A 388 5.54 10.08 21.55
CA GLY A 388 5.75 10.71 22.85
C GLY A 388 7.14 11.35 22.92
N HIS A 389 7.29 12.41 23.71
CA HIS A 389 8.58 13.11 23.84
C HIS A 389 9.77 12.18 24.17
N ALA A 390 9.58 11.21 25.08
CA ALA A 390 10.62 10.26 25.45
C ALA A 390 11.04 9.33 24.29
N GLU A 391 10.08 8.81 23.53
CA GLU A 391 10.34 7.94 22.38
C GLU A 391 11.00 8.73 21.25
N TRP A 392 10.50 9.92 20.93
CA TRP A 392 11.11 10.81 19.95
C TRP A 392 12.57 11.10 20.31
N ARG A 393 12.84 11.40 21.59
CA ARG A 393 14.19 11.66 22.05
C ARG A 393 15.10 10.43 21.91
N GLU A 394 14.66 9.27 22.41
CA GLU A 394 15.42 8.01 22.31
C GLU A 394 15.76 7.68 20.85
N ARG A 395 14.77 7.75 19.95
CA ARG A 395 14.89 7.25 18.58
C ARG A 395 15.47 8.25 17.60
N LEU A 396 15.23 9.55 17.79
CA LEU A 396 15.52 10.58 16.79
C LEU A 396 16.53 11.61 17.27
N VAL A 397 16.88 11.63 18.55
CA VAL A 397 17.85 12.60 19.09
C VAL A 397 19.08 11.92 19.68
N ASP A 398 18.87 10.93 20.55
CA ASP A 398 19.96 10.27 21.27
C ASP A 398 20.63 9.18 20.41
N ALA A 399 19.90 8.62 19.43
CA ALA A 399 20.43 7.64 18.48
C ALA A 399 21.16 8.32 17.29
N PRO A 400 22.41 7.92 16.93
CA PRO A 400 23.19 8.62 15.90
C PRO A 400 22.53 8.75 14.53
N ALA A 401 21.88 7.68 14.05
CA ALA A 401 21.17 7.71 12.77
C ALA A 401 19.90 8.55 12.84
N GLY A 402 19.19 8.49 13.96
CA GLY A 402 18.05 9.36 14.26
C GLY A 402 18.43 10.82 14.29
N ALA A 403 19.50 11.18 14.99
CA ALA A 403 19.99 12.55 15.12
C ALA A 403 20.38 13.17 13.77
N ALA A 404 21.03 12.37 12.90
CA ALA A 404 21.41 12.79 11.55
C ALA A 404 20.19 13.12 10.66
N PHE A 405 19.05 12.49 10.93
CA PHE A 405 17.76 12.80 10.31
C PHE A 405 17.11 14.01 10.98
N SER A 406 16.92 13.95 12.30
CA SER A 406 16.09 14.87 13.08
C SER A 406 16.60 16.32 13.07
N THR A 407 17.92 16.52 13.09
CA THR A 407 18.57 17.84 13.01
C THR A 407 18.40 18.56 11.67
N ARG A 408 17.81 17.90 10.66
CA ARG A 408 17.55 18.45 9.32
C ARG A 408 16.05 18.49 8.99
N THR A 409 15.21 18.22 9.97
CA THR A 409 13.76 18.14 9.84
C THR A 409 13.08 19.05 10.85
N ILE A 410 11.95 19.59 10.46
CA ILE A 410 11.12 20.45 11.29
C ILE A 410 10.11 19.54 12.01
N TRP A 411 9.96 19.72 13.31
CA TRP A 411 9.04 18.98 14.16
C TRP A 411 7.98 19.92 14.70
N GLN A 412 6.83 19.37 15.04
CA GLN A 412 5.80 20.08 15.77
C GLN A 412 5.46 19.27 17.01
N ALA A 413 5.58 19.91 18.18
CA ALA A 413 5.06 19.40 19.43
C ALA A 413 3.65 19.96 19.65
N ARG A 414 2.76 19.13 20.18
CA ARG A 414 1.44 19.52 20.67
C ARG A 414 1.36 19.18 22.16
N ALA A 415 1.17 20.21 23.00
CA ALA A 415 0.94 20.05 24.43
C ALA A 415 -0.51 19.60 24.71
N ARG A 416 -0.79 19.19 25.94
CA ARG A 416 -2.14 18.71 26.33
C ARG A 416 -3.23 19.77 26.21
N ASP A 417 -2.88 21.04 26.36
CA ASP A 417 -3.81 22.16 26.22
C ASP A 417 -4.09 22.52 24.74
N GLY A 418 -3.46 21.80 23.80
CA GLY A 418 -3.59 22.01 22.37
C GLY A 418 -2.61 23.02 21.79
N ALA A 419 -1.77 23.68 22.62
CA ALA A 419 -0.74 24.57 22.14
C ALA A 419 0.28 23.81 21.28
N THR A 420 0.64 24.38 20.14
CA THR A 420 1.61 23.80 19.21
C THR A 420 2.88 24.64 19.13
N VAL A 421 4.03 23.98 19.15
CA VAL A 421 5.34 24.60 18.96
C VAL A 421 6.08 23.87 17.85
N SER A 422 6.52 24.61 16.84
CA SER A 422 7.35 24.08 15.77
C SER A 422 8.82 24.33 16.07
N PHE A 423 9.66 23.31 15.90
CA PHE A 423 11.06 23.37 16.28
C PHE A 423 11.94 22.46 15.43
N MET A 424 13.26 22.65 15.51
CA MET A 424 14.27 21.76 14.94
C MET A 424 15.39 21.56 15.98
N PRO A 425 15.88 20.32 16.18
CA PRO A 425 17.04 20.07 17.02
C PRO A 425 18.30 20.67 16.42
N ASP A 426 19.08 21.32 17.27
CA ASP A 426 20.39 21.89 16.98
C ASP A 426 21.42 21.37 18.00
N VAL A 427 22.70 21.38 17.66
CA VAL A 427 23.78 20.95 18.57
C VAL A 427 24.61 22.15 18.98
N ALA A 428 24.42 22.60 20.22
CA ALA A 428 25.19 23.70 20.81
C ALA A 428 26.07 23.19 21.95
N LYS A 429 27.40 23.34 21.82
CA LYS A 429 28.40 22.91 22.82
C LYS A 429 28.24 21.43 23.23
N GLY A 430 27.93 20.56 22.27
CA GLY A 430 27.74 19.13 22.50
C GLY A 430 26.42 18.76 23.19
N LYS A 431 25.49 19.71 23.38
CA LYS A 431 24.13 19.45 23.88
C LYS A 431 23.11 19.73 22.78
N VAL A 432 22.07 18.91 22.74
CA VAL A 432 20.93 19.14 21.86
C VAL A 432 20.07 20.26 22.45
N VAL A 433 19.80 21.27 21.63
CA VAL A 433 18.94 22.42 21.95
C VAL A 433 17.86 22.52 20.87
N LEU A 434 16.61 22.67 21.27
CA LEU A 434 15.50 22.81 20.33
C LEU A 434 15.34 24.28 19.97
N ARG A 435 15.20 24.57 18.68
CA ARG A 435 15.05 25.96 18.19
C ARG A 435 13.88 26.12 17.26
N ASP A 436 13.19 27.25 17.35
CA ASP A 436 12.18 27.66 16.37
C ASP A 436 12.83 28.17 15.06
N ALA A 437 11.99 28.64 14.14
CA ALA A 437 12.41 29.22 12.88
C ALA A 437 13.31 30.48 13.06
N ALA A 438 13.06 31.28 14.09
CA ALA A 438 13.84 32.47 14.43
C ALA A 438 15.18 32.13 15.12
N GLY A 439 15.35 30.89 15.56
CA GLY A 439 16.53 30.42 16.29
C GLY A 439 16.42 30.56 17.81
N ALA A 440 15.26 30.99 18.33
CA ALA A 440 15.00 31.05 19.77
C ALA A 440 14.87 29.65 20.36
N VAL A 441 15.30 29.48 21.61
CA VAL A 441 15.26 28.19 22.30
C VAL A 441 13.81 27.86 22.68
N CYS A 442 13.40 26.62 22.41
CA CYS A 442 12.09 26.08 22.77
C CYS A 442 12.24 25.00 23.85
N GLU A 443 11.33 25.01 24.82
CA GLU A 443 11.17 23.92 25.80
C GLU A 443 9.91 23.12 25.44
N LEU A 444 9.92 21.82 25.70
CA LEU A 444 8.79 20.93 25.43
C LEU A 444 8.30 20.32 26.75
N ASP A 445 6.98 20.20 26.89
CA ASP A 445 6.40 19.47 28.01
C ASP A 445 6.65 17.97 27.85
N ALA A 446 6.86 17.27 28.98
CA ALA A 446 7.23 15.86 28.99
C ALA A 446 6.17 14.93 28.37
N ASP A 447 4.93 15.39 28.32
CA ASP A 447 3.76 14.71 27.77
C ASP A 447 3.33 15.25 26.40
N SER A 448 4.17 16.06 25.75
CA SER A 448 3.93 16.53 24.39
C SER A 448 3.90 15.37 23.40
N GLU A 449 2.95 15.43 22.47
CA GLU A 449 2.94 14.60 21.27
C GLU A 449 3.76 15.30 20.18
N ILE A 450 4.71 14.59 19.59
CA ILE A 450 5.63 15.12 18.59
C ILE A 450 5.34 14.46 17.25
N ARG A 451 5.18 15.27 16.20
CA ARG A 451 5.02 14.81 14.82
C ARG A 451 5.95 15.58 13.88
N LEU A 452 6.10 15.06 12.67
CA LEU A 452 6.71 15.84 11.59
C LEU A 452 5.85 17.07 11.30
N TRP A 453 6.51 18.21 11.18
CA TRP A 453 5.85 19.44 10.76
C TRP A 453 5.38 19.32 9.30
N HIS A 454 4.15 19.76 9.06
CA HIS A 454 3.55 19.82 7.73
C HIS A 454 3.09 21.27 7.45
N PRO A 455 3.36 21.85 6.27
CA PRO A 455 3.09 23.27 5.99
C PRO A 455 1.62 23.68 6.05
N LEU A 456 0.69 22.73 5.90
CA LEU A 456 -0.74 22.95 6.09
C LEU A 456 -1.10 23.36 7.52
N LEU A 457 -0.28 22.95 8.49
CA LEU A 457 -0.54 23.17 9.93
C LEU A 457 0.06 24.48 10.45
N ALA A 458 0.73 25.23 9.59
CA ALA A 458 1.38 26.49 9.90
C ALA A 458 0.68 27.63 9.16
N ASP A 459 0.77 28.85 9.67
CA ASP A 459 0.33 30.03 8.93
C ASP A 459 1.37 30.44 7.85
N ALA A 460 1.08 31.51 7.11
CA ALA A 460 1.96 31.98 6.05
C ALA A 460 3.30 32.51 6.58
N ASP A 461 3.31 33.13 7.76
CA ASP A 461 4.49 33.76 8.34
C ASP A 461 5.44 32.70 8.89
N GLU A 462 4.91 31.70 9.60
CA GLU A 462 5.68 30.56 10.09
C GLU A 462 6.27 29.75 8.93
N ARG A 463 5.49 29.46 7.87
CA ARG A 463 6.01 28.80 6.67
C ARG A 463 7.18 29.57 6.06
N LEU A 464 7.02 30.89 5.88
CA LEU A 464 8.07 31.73 5.31
C LEU A 464 9.30 31.80 6.21
N ALA A 465 9.12 31.84 7.53
CA ALA A 465 10.21 31.83 8.51
C ALA A 465 11.02 30.52 8.40
N TRP A 466 10.35 29.36 8.34
CA TRP A 466 11.02 28.08 8.13
C TRP A 466 11.73 27.98 6.79
N GLN A 467 11.09 28.43 5.69
CA GLN A 467 11.73 28.48 4.37
C GLN A 467 13.03 29.30 4.40
N ARG A 468 13.00 30.49 5.00
CA ARG A 468 14.19 31.33 5.20
C ARG A 468 15.24 30.67 6.08
N ALA A 469 14.83 30.02 7.17
CA ALA A 469 15.76 29.33 8.07
C ALA A 469 16.47 28.14 7.38
N ILE A 470 15.74 27.34 6.60
CA ILE A 470 16.29 26.21 5.84
C ILE A 470 17.27 26.69 4.76
N VAL A 471 16.89 27.72 4.00
CA VAL A 471 17.76 28.32 2.96
C VAL A 471 18.99 28.96 3.58
N GLY A 472 18.81 29.82 4.59
CA GLY A 472 19.89 30.58 5.23
C GLY A 472 20.93 29.68 5.93
N ARG A 473 20.52 28.50 6.40
CA ARG A 473 21.42 27.50 7.02
C ARG A 473 21.89 26.42 6.04
N ALA A 474 21.49 26.50 4.76
CA ALA A 474 21.78 25.51 3.71
C ALA A 474 21.42 24.06 4.13
N ILE A 475 20.29 23.88 4.80
CA ILE A 475 19.86 22.57 5.32
C ILE A 475 19.24 21.76 4.19
N ARG A 476 19.83 20.61 3.88
CA ARG A 476 19.22 19.61 3.02
C ARG A 476 18.26 18.75 3.84
N GLN A 477 16.96 18.98 3.67
CA GLN A 477 15.94 18.19 4.37
C GLN A 477 15.90 16.75 3.81
N PRO A 478 15.89 15.72 4.67
CA PRO A 478 15.76 14.33 4.24
C PRO A 478 14.33 14.01 3.77
N VAL A 479 13.33 14.72 4.30
CA VAL A 479 11.93 14.71 3.88
C VAL A 479 11.55 16.13 3.49
N ARG A 480 10.81 16.30 2.40
CA ARG A 480 10.38 17.63 1.96
C ARG A 480 9.35 18.19 2.95
N GLN A 481 9.66 19.32 3.59
CA GLN A 481 8.77 19.98 4.57
C GLN A 481 8.57 21.46 4.28
N ALA A 482 9.60 22.31 4.43
CA ALA A 482 9.46 23.77 4.32
C ALA A 482 8.97 24.20 2.92
N PHE A 483 9.34 23.42 1.90
CA PHE A 483 8.91 23.59 0.53
C PHE A 483 7.93 22.49 0.11
N ARG A 484 7.28 21.78 1.01
CA ARG A 484 6.29 20.76 0.65
C ARG A 484 5.02 21.44 0.15
N GLU A 485 4.41 20.87 -0.89
CA GLU A 485 3.14 21.38 -1.39
C GLU A 485 2.01 20.83 -0.54
N PHE A 486 1.03 21.69 -0.29
CA PHE A 486 -0.13 21.34 0.49
C PHE A 486 -1.39 21.78 -0.24
N TYR A 487 -2.45 21.02 0.00
CA TYR A 487 -3.73 21.18 -0.66
C TYR A 487 -4.82 21.32 0.39
N VAL A 488 -5.67 22.32 0.21
CA VAL A 488 -6.89 22.51 0.99
C VAL A 488 -8.05 22.19 0.04
N PRO A 489 -9.02 21.37 0.45
CA PRO A 489 -10.21 21.15 -0.37
C PRO A 489 -10.97 22.45 -0.56
N ALA A 490 -11.64 22.61 -1.70
CA ALA A 490 -12.58 23.71 -1.86
C ALA A 490 -13.77 23.54 -0.90
N ASP A 491 -14.41 24.64 -0.49
CA ASP A 491 -15.57 24.57 0.41
C ASP A 491 -16.67 23.66 -0.16
N GLU A 492 -16.88 23.71 -1.48
CA GLU A 492 -17.85 22.84 -2.18
C GLU A 492 -17.47 21.35 -2.18
N ASP A 493 -16.18 21.01 -2.10
CA ASP A 493 -15.71 19.62 -2.07
C ASP A 493 -15.87 19.00 -0.68
N THR A 494 -15.98 19.81 0.39
CA THR A 494 -15.99 19.36 1.79
C THR A 494 -17.09 18.34 2.08
N ALA A 495 -18.29 18.54 1.53
CA ALA A 495 -19.43 17.64 1.70
C ALA A 495 -19.45 16.46 0.70
N ASN A 496 -18.58 16.49 -0.31
CA ASN A 496 -18.52 15.49 -1.37
C ASN A 496 -17.43 14.45 -1.09
N SER A 497 -17.57 13.25 -1.67
CA SER A 497 -16.54 12.21 -1.65
C SER A 497 -15.59 12.29 -2.85
N HIS A 498 -15.59 13.41 -3.56
CA HIS A 498 -14.78 13.61 -4.75
C HIS A 498 -14.43 15.08 -4.93
N SER A 499 -13.33 15.33 -5.64
CA SER A 499 -12.87 16.67 -6.00
C SER A 499 -12.51 16.75 -7.49
N ALA A 500 -12.85 17.88 -8.10
CA ALA A 500 -12.51 18.21 -9.48
C ALA A 500 -11.13 18.88 -9.62
N MET A 501 -10.35 19.00 -8.53
CA MET A 501 -9.06 19.72 -8.47
C MET A 501 -8.07 19.36 -9.59
N PHE A 502 -8.11 18.12 -10.08
CA PHE A 502 -7.20 17.62 -11.10
C PHE A 502 -7.89 17.30 -12.44
N GLU A 503 -9.17 17.59 -12.59
CA GLU A 503 -9.98 17.25 -13.77
C GLU A 503 -9.53 18.04 -15.02
N GLY A 504 -9.53 17.40 -16.19
CA GLY A 504 -9.34 18.04 -17.50
C GLY A 504 -7.91 18.10 -18.06
N HIS A 505 -6.92 17.51 -17.39
CA HIS A 505 -5.55 17.40 -17.90
C HIS A 505 -5.43 16.25 -18.89
N VAL A 506 -4.77 16.49 -20.03
CA VAL A 506 -4.41 15.41 -20.96
C VAL A 506 -3.14 14.72 -20.44
N LEU A 507 -3.22 13.40 -20.23
CA LEU A 507 -2.18 12.57 -19.64
C LEU A 507 -1.66 11.52 -20.63
N ALA A 508 -0.35 11.32 -20.67
CA ALA A 508 0.29 10.24 -21.41
C ALA A 508 0.18 8.92 -20.63
N SER A 509 -0.44 7.90 -21.22
CA SER A 509 -0.73 6.63 -20.52
C SER A 509 0.53 5.89 -20.05
N ARG A 510 1.61 5.89 -20.85
CA ARG A 510 2.84 5.18 -20.54
C ARG A 510 3.62 5.81 -19.36
N PRO A 511 3.94 7.11 -19.36
CA PRO A 511 4.48 7.79 -18.18
C PRO A 511 3.60 7.65 -16.95
N LEU A 512 2.28 7.81 -17.10
CA LEU A 512 1.29 7.67 -16.02
C LEU A 512 1.40 6.32 -15.32
N ILE A 513 1.33 5.21 -16.06
CA ILE A 513 1.43 3.85 -15.49
C ILE A 513 2.81 3.64 -14.85
N GLY A 514 3.86 4.19 -15.45
CA GLY A 514 5.23 4.11 -14.94
C GLY A 514 5.39 4.77 -13.56
N VAL A 515 4.88 6.00 -13.40
CA VAL A 515 4.89 6.70 -12.11
C VAL A 515 3.90 6.06 -11.13
N ALA A 516 2.69 5.71 -11.57
CA ALA A 516 1.66 5.05 -10.75
C ALA A 516 2.22 3.82 -10.01
N ARG A 517 2.86 2.90 -10.74
CA ARG A 517 3.48 1.69 -10.14
C ARG A 517 4.58 2.01 -9.14
N ARG A 518 5.41 3.02 -9.45
CA ARG A 518 6.51 3.46 -8.59
C ARG A 518 5.98 4.05 -7.28
N GLU A 519 4.88 4.80 -7.38
CA GLU A 519 4.25 5.52 -6.27
C GLU A 519 3.18 4.72 -5.52
N GLY A 520 2.80 3.53 -5.97
CA GLY A 520 1.97 2.60 -5.18
C GLY A 520 0.52 2.55 -5.61
N TRP A 521 0.25 3.12 -6.77
CA TRP A 521 -1.05 3.07 -7.40
C TRP A 521 -1.21 1.75 -8.16
N SER A 522 -2.35 1.12 -7.93
CA SER A 522 -2.82 -0.07 -8.64
C SER A 522 -3.86 0.32 -9.68
N ILE A 523 -3.94 -0.45 -10.77
CA ILE A 523 -4.96 -0.27 -11.79
C ILE A 523 -6.22 -0.99 -11.31
N ARG A 524 -7.35 -0.28 -11.23
CA ARG A 524 -8.66 -0.92 -10.98
C ARG A 524 -9.12 -1.63 -12.25
N ALA A 525 -9.41 -2.93 -12.15
CA ALA A 525 -9.65 -3.80 -13.29
C ALA A 525 -10.90 -3.45 -14.13
N TYR A 526 -11.73 -2.49 -13.69
CA TYR A 526 -13.03 -2.20 -14.31
C TYR A 526 -13.46 -0.72 -14.35
N ASP A 527 -12.73 0.21 -13.71
CA ASP A 527 -13.17 1.61 -13.52
C ASP A 527 -12.29 2.67 -14.22
N ASP A 528 -11.38 2.26 -15.13
CA ASP A 528 -10.45 3.18 -15.82
C ASP A 528 -9.77 4.17 -14.85
N GLY A 529 -9.28 3.65 -13.72
CA GLY A 529 -8.77 4.47 -12.62
C GLY A 529 -7.56 3.85 -11.91
N LEU A 530 -6.81 4.71 -11.24
CA LEU A 530 -5.67 4.36 -10.40
C LEU A 530 -6.09 4.47 -8.93
N ALA A 531 -5.88 3.42 -8.14
CA ALA A 531 -6.19 3.41 -6.72
C ALA A 531 -4.94 3.25 -5.85
N ARG A 532 -4.87 4.02 -4.76
CA ARG A 532 -3.83 3.92 -3.72
C ARG A 532 -4.43 4.12 -2.34
N GLU A 533 -3.89 3.41 -1.36
CA GLU A 533 -4.30 3.50 0.04
C GLU A 533 -3.34 4.40 0.84
N PHE A 534 -3.91 5.14 1.78
CA PHE A 534 -3.29 6.13 2.66
C PHE A 534 -3.85 5.89 4.08
N GLY A 535 -3.39 4.82 4.73
CA GLY A 535 -3.97 4.37 6.00
C GLY A 535 -5.39 3.84 5.81
N ASP A 536 -6.36 4.42 6.51
CA ASP A 536 -7.78 4.09 6.39
C ASP A 536 -8.49 4.86 5.27
N VAL A 537 -7.76 5.64 4.46
CA VAL A 537 -8.30 6.38 3.31
C VAL A 537 -7.81 5.75 2.00
N ARG A 538 -8.70 5.54 1.05
CA ARG A 538 -8.38 5.12 -0.32
C ARG A 538 -8.69 6.25 -1.27
N ALA A 539 -7.72 6.56 -2.12
CA ALA A 539 -7.86 7.52 -3.19
C ALA A 539 -7.98 6.77 -4.52
N THR A 540 -8.99 7.12 -5.31
CA THR A 540 -9.15 6.66 -6.69
C THR A 540 -9.08 7.85 -7.64
N PHE A 541 -8.04 7.88 -8.47
CA PHE A 541 -7.86 8.89 -9.51
C PHE A 541 -8.38 8.35 -10.85
N SER A 542 -9.52 8.90 -11.29
CA SER A 542 -10.15 8.51 -12.55
C SER A 542 -9.40 9.07 -13.75
N VAL A 543 -9.25 8.27 -14.80
CA VAL A 543 -8.63 8.69 -16.07
C VAL A 543 -9.48 8.15 -17.20
N ALA A 544 -9.96 9.01 -18.09
CA ALA A 544 -10.74 8.61 -19.26
C ALA A 544 -9.86 7.94 -20.33
N ALA A 545 -9.35 6.72 -20.02
CA ALA A 545 -8.58 5.84 -20.90
C ALA A 545 -8.53 4.42 -20.31
N ARG A 546 -8.46 3.41 -21.19
CA ARG A 546 -8.24 2.02 -20.75
C ARG A 546 -6.82 1.82 -20.22
N LEU A 547 -6.68 1.63 -18.92
CA LEU A 547 -5.39 1.40 -18.28
C LEU A 547 -5.11 -0.10 -18.12
N PHE A 548 -4.00 -0.57 -18.67
CA PHE A 548 -3.48 -1.92 -18.45
C PHE A 548 -1.96 -1.95 -18.67
N PRO A 549 -1.24 -2.97 -18.16
CA PRO A 549 0.19 -3.14 -18.45
C PRO A 549 0.49 -3.10 -19.96
N GLY A 550 1.16 -2.04 -20.42
CA GLY A 550 1.53 -1.87 -21.83
C GLY A 550 0.63 -0.94 -22.64
N THR A 551 -0.38 -0.31 -22.03
CA THR A 551 -1.16 0.76 -22.69
C THR A 551 -0.24 1.87 -23.20
N ASP A 552 -0.52 2.34 -24.42
CA ASP A 552 0.06 3.53 -25.02
C ASP A 552 -1.06 4.47 -25.50
N GLY A 553 -0.76 5.76 -25.66
CA GLY A 553 -1.74 6.78 -26.03
C GLY A 553 -2.01 7.82 -24.93
N GLN A 554 -3.23 8.39 -24.95
CA GLN A 554 -3.61 9.51 -24.10
C GLN A 554 -4.93 9.24 -23.38
N GLY A 555 -5.05 9.80 -22.18
CA GLY A 555 -6.29 9.88 -21.44
C GLY A 555 -6.53 11.30 -20.93
N THR A 556 -7.74 11.59 -20.48
CA THR A 556 -8.04 12.84 -19.78
C THR A 556 -8.21 12.55 -18.29
N SER A 557 -7.58 13.32 -17.41
CA SER A 557 -7.78 13.18 -15.98
C SER A 557 -9.23 13.52 -15.61
N GLY A 558 -9.82 12.67 -14.79
CA GLY A 558 -11.13 12.88 -14.18
C GLY A 558 -10.99 13.34 -12.74
N ARG A 559 -12.01 13.02 -11.95
CA ARG A 559 -12.11 13.38 -10.54
C ARG A 559 -11.25 12.49 -9.65
N LEU A 560 -10.79 13.08 -8.56
CA LEU A 560 -10.24 12.35 -7.42
C LEU A 560 -11.41 11.92 -6.53
N HIS A 561 -11.57 10.63 -6.29
CA HIS A 561 -12.55 10.07 -5.36
C HIS A 561 -11.85 9.60 -4.10
N VAL A 562 -12.49 9.81 -2.95
CA VAL A 562 -11.99 9.37 -1.65
C VAL A 562 -13.00 8.47 -0.97
N GLU A 563 -12.49 7.37 -0.43
CA GLU A 563 -13.24 6.40 0.35
C GLU A 563 -12.51 6.18 1.67
N ARG A 564 -13.26 5.84 2.71
CA ARG A 564 -12.71 5.49 4.02
C ARG A 564 -13.06 4.05 4.35
N ARG A 565 -12.11 3.34 4.94
CA ARG A 565 -12.32 1.99 5.46
C ARG A 565 -13.18 2.09 6.72
N ARG A 566 -14.43 1.62 6.65
CA ARG A 566 -15.27 1.39 7.83
C ARG A 566 -15.48 -0.11 7.94
N GLU A 567 -15.11 -0.67 9.08
CA GLU A 567 -15.05 -2.12 9.28
C GLU A 567 -14.21 -2.81 8.18
N ARG A 568 -14.84 -3.65 7.35
CA ARG A 568 -14.20 -4.40 6.26
C ARG A 568 -14.53 -3.84 4.87
N ARG A 569 -15.17 -2.67 4.78
CA ARG A 569 -15.64 -2.07 3.53
C ARG A 569 -15.02 -0.70 3.29
N TRP A 570 -14.67 -0.45 2.04
CA TRP A 570 -14.40 0.90 1.56
C TRP A 570 -15.72 1.58 1.19
N MET A 571 -15.99 2.73 1.83
CA MET A 571 -17.19 3.51 1.55
C MET A 571 -16.80 4.94 1.20
N ALA A 572 -17.53 5.53 0.25
CA ALA A 572 -17.40 6.95 -0.08
C ALA A 572 -17.49 7.79 1.21
N ALA A 573 -16.50 8.66 1.41
CA ALA A 573 -16.41 9.49 2.61
C ALA A 573 -16.35 10.97 2.20
N PRO A 574 -17.13 11.86 2.84
CA PRO A 574 -16.97 13.30 2.62
C PRO A 574 -15.53 13.74 2.89
N ILE A 575 -14.96 14.57 2.01
CA ILE A 575 -13.58 15.04 2.12
C ILE A 575 -13.35 15.77 3.46
N GLY A 576 -14.37 16.47 3.98
CA GLY A 576 -14.31 17.14 5.28
C GLY A 576 -14.22 16.21 6.50
N GLU A 577 -14.51 14.91 6.35
CA GLU A 577 -14.32 13.91 7.41
C GLU A 577 -12.90 13.31 7.42
N ILE A 578 -12.10 13.60 6.40
CA ILE A 578 -10.71 13.12 6.28
C ILE A 578 -9.78 14.11 6.98
N ASP A 579 -8.76 13.61 7.68
CA ASP A 579 -7.74 14.48 8.25
C ASP A 579 -7.14 15.40 7.16
N PRO A 580 -7.08 16.72 7.37
CA PRO A 580 -6.64 17.65 6.33
C PRO A 580 -5.24 17.38 5.79
N VAL A 581 -4.33 16.87 6.64
CA VAL A 581 -2.98 16.49 6.19
C VAL A 581 -3.06 15.26 5.31
N VAL A 582 -3.84 14.25 5.68
CA VAL A 582 -4.06 13.05 4.84
C VAL A 582 -4.63 13.43 3.48
N PHE A 583 -5.66 14.28 3.42
CA PHE A 583 -6.20 14.75 2.14
C PHE A 583 -5.15 15.51 1.32
N SER A 584 -4.38 16.39 1.97
CA SER A 584 -3.29 17.11 1.32
C SER A 584 -2.25 16.18 0.70
N GLU A 585 -1.92 15.07 1.38
CA GLU A 585 -1.02 14.04 0.89
C GLU A 585 -1.60 13.23 -0.27
N VAL A 586 -2.89 12.89 -0.20
CA VAL A 586 -3.63 12.27 -1.32
C VAL A 586 -3.56 13.15 -2.56
N ALA A 587 -3.89 14.44 -2.41
CA ALA A 587 -3.87 15.41 -3.50
C ALA A 587 -2.45 15.59 -4.05
N ARG A 588 -1.43 15.67 -3.19
CA ARG A 588 -0.01 15.73 -3.61
C ARG A 588 0.40 14.49 -4.41
N ALA A 589 -0.06 13.31 -4.03
CA ALA A 589 0.24 12.07 -4.74
C ALA A 589 -0.42 12.01 -6.13
N VAL A 590 -1.66 12.51 -6.28
CA VAL A 590 -2.32 12.65 -7.58
C VAL A 590 -1.64 13.71 -8.44
N ASP A 591 -1.28 14.84 -7.84
CA ASP A 591 -0.58 15.92 -8.51
C ASP A 591 0.78 15.47 -9.05
N LEU A 592 1.49 14.55 -8.39
CA LEU A 592 2.69 13.91 -8.95
C LEU A 592 2.36 13.09 -10.21
N LEU A 593 1.26 12.32 -10.20
CA LEU A 593 0.81 11.59 -11.39
C LEU A 593 0.51 12.54 -12.54
N VAL A 594 -0.28 13.58 -12.26
CA VAL A 594 -0.62 14.62 -13.23
C VAL A 594 0.64 15.32 -13.70
N SER A 595 1.54 15.74 -12.84
CA SER A 595 2.75 16.48 -13.23
C SER A 595 3.71 15.66 -14.09
N VAL A 596 3.88 14.37 -13.80
CA VAL A 596 4.76 13.48 -14.58
C VAL A 596 4.12 13.04 -15.89
N ALA A 597 2.80 12.79 -15.89
CA ALA A 597 2.08 12.30 -17.06
C ALA A 597 1.46 13.40 -17.93
N ALA A 598 1.24 14.59 -17.38
CA ALA A 598 0.82 15.76 -18.13
C ALA A 598 1.88 16.07 -19.14
N PHE A 599 1.41 16.42 -20.33
CA PHE A 599 2.19 16.54 -21.54
C PHE A 599 3.16 17.75 -21.60
N ALA A 600 3.75 18.14 -20.47
CA ALA A 600 4.69 19.25 -20.30
C ALA A 600 6.17 18.82 -20.21
N LEU A 601 6.45 17.54 -19.89
CA LEU A 601 7.81 17.04 -19.81
C LEU A 601 8.22 16.35 -21.11
N ASP A 602 9.35 16.80 -21.63
CA ASP A 602 10.09 16.29 -22.78
C ASP A 602 10.31 14.77 -22.67
N ASP A 603 9.34 13.97 -23.15
CA ASP A 603 9.37 12.51 -23.07
C ASP A 603 10.61 11.99 -23.83
N GLU A 604 11.18 10.90 -23.34
CA GLU A 604 12.24 10.13 -24.00
C GLU A 604 11.83 9.72 -25.43
N ALA A 605 10.52 9.55 -25.67
CA ALA A 605 9.94 9.39 -27.01
C ALA A 605 10.11 10.62 -27.93
N THR A 606 10.12 11.84 -27.38
CA THR A 606 10.35 13.10 -28.11
C THR A 606 11.82 13.28 -28.47
N ARG A 607 12.73 12.93 -27.54
CA ARG A 607 14.17 12.86 -27.83
C ARG A 607 14.51 11.75 -28.85
N ALA A 608 13.81 10.62 -28.78
CA ALA A 608 13.90 9.56 -29.78
C ALA A 608 13.33 10.01 -31.13
N ALA A 609 12.34 10.93 -31.15
CA ALA A 609 11.82 11.50 -32.39
C ALA A 609 12.90 12.25 -33.17
N ASP A 610 13.77 13.01 -32.50
CA ASP A 610 14.93 13.67 -33.14
C ASP A 610 15.97 12.69 -33.70
N THR A 611 15.90 11.41 -33.33
CA THR A 611 16.71 10.31 -33.89
C THR A 611 15.99 9.48 -34.95
N LEU A 612 14.71 9.77 -35.24
CA LEU A 612 13.97 9.10 -36.33
C LEU A 612 14.65 9.40 -37.67
N ALA A 613 14.93 8.36 -38.45
CA ALA A 613 15.51 8.53 -39.78
C ALA A 613 14.57 9.21 -40.80
N ASP A 614 13.26 9.27 -40.50
CA ASP A 614 12.21 9.82 -41.37
C ASP A 614 11.93 11.32 -41.05
N PRO A 615 12.29 12.25 -41.95
CA PRO A 615 12.12 13.70 -41.75
C PRO A 615 10.66 14.15 -41.61
N VAL A 616 9.70 13.39 -42.15
CA VAL A 616 8.27 13.73 -42.08
C VAL A 616 7.74 13.43 -40.69
N ARG A 617 8.10 12.27 -40.13
CA ARG A 617 7.73 11.88 -38.76
C ARG A 617 8.41 12.76 -37.71
N GLN A 618 9.66 13.17 -37.95
CA GLN A 618 10.34 14.19 -37.15
C GLN A 618 9.56 15.50 -37.10
N ARG A 619 9.18 16.03 -38.27
CA ARG A 619 8.43 17.29 -38.36
C ARG A 619 7.05 17.20 -37.71
N ALA A 620 6.34 16.09 -37.90
CA ALA A 620 5.05 15.86 -37.25
C ALA A 620 5.19 15.87 -35.72
N ALA A 621 6.17 15.13 -35.18
CA ALA A 621 6.43 15.08 -33.73
C ALA A 621 6.83 16.46 -33.15
N ARG A 622 7.67 17.23 -33.86
CA ARG A 622 8.03 18.61 -33.46
C ARG A 622 6.83 19.56 -33.49
N SER A 623 6.02 19.49 -34.54
CA SER A 623 4.81 20.33 -34.68
C SER A 623 3.79 20.02 -33.59
N GLU A 624 3.58 18.75 -33.27
CA GLU A 624 2.72 18.32 -32.15
C GLU A 624 3.26 18.76 -30.79
N ARG A 625 4.59 18.80 -30.61
CA ARG A 625 5.24 19.34 -29.40
C ARG A 625 5.03 20.86 -29.27
N GLU A 626 5.21 21.62 -30.35
CA GLU A 626 5.03 23.07 -30.35
C GLU A 626 3.59 23.49 -30.04
N GLN A 627 2.61 22.92 -30.76
CA GLN A 627 1.18 23.20 -30.51
C GLN A 627 0.75 22.87 -29.07
N ARG A 628 1.40 21.87 -28.46
CA ARG A 628 1.17 21.40 -27.09
C ARG A 628 1.77 22.35 -26.05
N LEU A 629 3.00 22.81 -26.24
CA LEU A 629 3.64 23.82 -25.39
C LEU A 629 2.86 25.14 -25.41
N HIS A 630 2.34 25.56 -26.57
CA HIS A 630 1.48 26.73 -26.68
C HIS A 630 0.21 26.58 -25.82
N ARG A 631 -0.51 25.45 -25.95
CA ARG A 631 -1.71 25.19 -25.14
C ARG A 631 -1.45 25.26 -23.62
N LEU A 632 -0.33 24.70 -23.16
CA LEU A 632 0.02 24.68 -21.73
C LEU A 632 0.49 26.04 -21.20
N SER A 633 1.15 26.86 -22.03
CA SER A 633 1.57 28.22 -21.66
C SER A 633 0.40 29.20 -21.51
N ASP A 634 -0.73 28.93 -22.17
CA ASP A 634 -1.91 29.79 -22.12
C ASP A 634 -2.80 29.52 -20.89
N LEU A 635 -2.71 28.34 -20.28
CA LEU A 635 -3.47 27.98 -19.08
C LEU A 635 -2.98 28.70 -17.81
N PRO A 636 -3.87 28.95 -16.82
CA PRO A 636 -3.47 29.43 -15.49
C PRO A 636 -2.45 28.50 -14.82
N LEU A 637 -1.55 29.05 -14.00
CA LEU A 637 -0.60 28.25 -13.25
C LEU A 637 -1.32 27.35 -12.23
N GLY A 638 -1.15 26.03 -12.38
CA GLY A 638 -1.53 25.05 -11.36
C GLY A 638 -0.72 25.22 -10.06
N ALA A 639 -1.13 24.51 -9.00
CA ALA A 639 -0.50 24.60 -7.68
C ALA A 639 1.02 24.37 -7.72
N MET A 640 1.50 23.37 -8.48
CA MET A 640 2.92 23.13 -8.72
C MET A 640 3.66 24.33 -9.30
N ALA A 641 3.14 24.94 -10.36
CA ALA A 641 3.84 26.04 -11.02
C ALA A 641 3.89 27.30 -10.13
N ARG A 642 2.84 27.54 -9.32
CA ARG A 642 2.88 28.58 -8.27
C ARG A 642 3.91 28.26 -7.19
N HIS A 643 4.01 27.01 -6.77
CA HIS A 643 5.00 26.57 -5.80
C HIS A 643 6.43 26.75 -6.32
N ARG A 644 6.71 26.32 -7.55
CA ARG A 644 7.99 26.58 -8.25
C ARG A 644 8.36 28.06 -8.23
N LYS A 645 7.41 28.93 -8.58
CA LYS A 645 7.63 30.38 -8.58
C LYS A 645 8.04 30.88 -7.19
N GLN A 646 7.38 30.41 -6.13
CA GLN A 646 7.74 30.77 -4.75
C GLN A 646 9.15 30.31 -4.39
N VAL A 647 9.51 29.08 -4.77
CA VAL A 647 10.88 28.56 -4.56
C VAL A 647 11.90 29.40 -5.33
N LEU A 648 11.64 29.71 -6.59
CA LEU A 648 12.51 30.53 -7.45
C LEU A 648 12.72 31.95 -6.86
N ALA A 649 11.68 32.55 -6.27
CA ALA A 649 11.79 33.85 -5.61
C ALA A 649 12.73 33.83 -4.39
N LEU A 650 12.83 32.70 -3.69
CA LEU A 650 13.74 32.53 -2.55
C LEU A 650 15.16 32.17 -3.01
N VAL A 651 15.29 31.30 -4.00
CA VAL A 651 16.58 30.88 -4.55
C VAL A 651 17.32 32.04 -5.22
N PHE A 652 16.61 32.86 -5.99
CA PHE A 652 17.18 34.03 -6.67
C PHE A 652 16.98 35.34 -5.89
N ALA A 653 16.74 35.28 -4.57
CA ALA A 653 16.43 36.46 -3.76
C ALA A 653 17.49 37.58 -3.90
N GLU A 654 18.78 37.24 -3.91
CA GLU A 654 19.86 38.21 -4.10
C GLU A 654 19.89 38.78 -5.54
N PRO A 655 19.91 37.97 -6.62
CA PRO A 655 19.77 38.50 -7.98
C PRO A 655 18.50 39.33 -8.24
N ILE A 656 17.39 38.99 -7.59
CA ILE A 656 16.13 39.76 -7.64
C ILE A 656 16.32 41.11 -6.95
N ALA A 657 16.91 41.13 -5.76
CA ALA A 657 17.20 42.38 -5.03
C ALA A 657 18.16 43.29 -5.81
N GLN A 658 19.06 42.71 -6.61
CA GLN A 658 19.96 43.41 -7.53
C GLN A 658 19.29 43.83 -8.84
N GLY A 659 18.03 43.47 -9.08
CA GLY A 659 17.29 43.77 -10.32
C GLY A 659 17.74 42.97 -11.55
N ARG A 660 18.58 41.95 -11.38
CA ARG A 660 19.09 41.09 -12.47
C ARG A 660 18.09 40.02 -12.88
N VAL A 661 17.21 39.62 -11.96
CA VAL A 661 16.12 38.66 -12.19
C VAL A 661 14.80 39.32 -11.85
N THR A 662 13.77 39.10 -12.66
CA THR A 662 12.39 39.45 -12.29
C THR A 662 11.49 38.22 -12.41
N LEU A 663 10.53 38.08 -11.48
CA LEU A 663 9.49 37.06 -11.57
C LEU A 663 8.14 37.73 -11.81
N ASP A 664 7.44 37.33 -12.86
CA ASP A 664 6.05 37.74 -13.09
C ASP A 664 5.07 36.61 -12.80
N GLU A 665 3.81 36.74 -13.24
CA GLU A 665 2.80 35.70 -13.06
C GLU A 665 3.23 34.31 -13.55
N ARG A 666 3.94 34.20 -14.69
CA ARG A 666 4.20 32.95 -15.40
C ARG A 666 5.66 32.67 -15.75
N HIS A 667 6.56 33.62 -15.55
CA HIS A 667 7.94 33.58 -16.03
C HIS A 667 8.95 34.06 -15.00
N VAL A 668 10.15 33.47 -15.07
CA VAL A 668 11.38 34.08 -14.58
C VAL A 668 12.05 34.79 -15.74
N ARG A 669 12.47 36.05 -15.58
CA ARG A 669 13.15 36.83 -16.62
C ARG A 669 14.56 37.22 -16.21
N VAL A 670 15.47 37.16 -17.17
CA VAL A 670 16.87 37.59 -17.07
C VAL A 670 17.21 38.38 -18.34
N GLY A 671 17.21 39.72 -18.26
CA GLY A 671 17.36 40.58 -19.44
C GLY A 671 16.28 40.32 -20.50
N ALA A 672 16.70 39.99 -21.73
CA ALA A 672 15.82 39.64 -22.86
C ALA A 672 15.22 38.22 -22.77
N TRP A 673 15.68 37.41 -21.82
CA TRP A 673 15.27 36.02 -21.68
C TRP A 673 14.10 35.88 -20.72
N SER A 674 13.21 34.94 -21.01
CA SER A 674 12.14 34.52 -20.11
C SER A 674 11.99 33.00 -20.10
N VAL A 675 11.78 32.42 -18.93
CA VAL A 675 11.62 30.97 -18.73
C VAL A 675 10.25 30.73 -18.09
N HIS A 676 9.37 30.00 -18.77
CA HIS A 676 8.00 29.76 -18.30
C HIS A 676 7.98 28.78 -17.11
N CYS A 677 7.39 29.19 -15.99
CA CYS A 677 7.39 28.43 -14.72
C CYS A 677 6.63 27.10 -14.80
N ALA A 678 5.65 26.96 -15.70
CA ALA A 678 4.88 25.72 -15.83
C ALA A 678 5.51 24.68 -16.77
N THR A 679 6.26 25.14 -17.79
CA THR A 679 6.71 24.32 -18.92
C THR A 679 8.22 24.30 -19.09
N GLY A 680 8.95 25.19 -18.40
CA GLY A 680 10.39 25.40 -18.57
C GLY A 680 10.78 25.95 -19.95
N ARG A 681 9.80 26.35 -20.78
CA ARG A 681 10.04 26.89 -22.12
C ARG A 681 10.87 28.17 -22.00
N VAL A 682 11.99 28.20 -22.71
CA VAL A 682 12.87 29.36 -22.78
C VAL A 682 12.47 30.20 -23.99
N MET A 683 12.36 31.50 -23.78
CA MET A 683 12.08 32.47 -24.82
C MET A 683 13.09 33.60 -24.75
N ARG A 684 13.43 34.16 -25.91
CA ARG A 684 14.24 35.37 -26.04
C ARG A 684 13.44 36.37 -26.85
N ASP A 685 13.22 37.55 -26.30
CA ASP A 685 12.41 38.60 -26.95
C ASP A 685 11.00 38.13 -27.37
N GLY A 686 10.44 37.16 -26.63
CA GLY A 686 9.13 36.56 -26.88
C GLY A 686 9.12 35.36 -27.83
N GLU A 687 10.23 35.09 -28.53
CA GLU A 687 10.35 33.94 -29.42
C GLU A 687 10.90 32.71 -28.69
N PRO A 688 10.33 31.51 -28.88
CA PRO A 688 10.85 30.28 -28.32
C PRO A 688 12.27 29.98 -28.82
N VAL A 689 13.18 29.69 -27.91
CA VAL A 689 14.56 29.31 -28.25
C VAL A 689 14.90 28.01 -27.52
N GLU A 690 15.51 27.06 -28.23
CA GLU A 690 16.16 25.91 -27.57
C GLU A 690 17.49 26.41 -26.99
N PRO A 691 17.65 26.44 -25.65
CA PRO A 691 18.85 27.00 -25.04
C PRO A 691 20.07 26.17 -25.43
N ALA A 692 21.10 26.81 -26.01
CA ALA A 692 22.43 26.22 -26.21
C ALA A 692 23.25 26.19 -24.91
N ILE A 693 22.59 25.89 -23.78
CA ILE A 693 23.22 25.81 -22.47
C ILE A 693 23.41 24.32 -22.21
N GLU A 694 24.66 23.84 -22.29
CA GLU A 694 24.98 22.48 -21.85
C GLU A 694 24.56 22.35 -20.38
N PRO A 695 23.70 21.37 -20.03
CA PRO A 695 23.43 21.11 -18.63
C PRO A 695 24.77 20.81 -17.95
N PRO A 696 25.06 21.41 -16.78
CA PRO A 696 26.37 21.25 -16.18
C PRO A 696 26.67 19.75 -15.96
N PRO A 697 27.94 19.31 -16.11
CA PRO A 697 28.35 17.90 -16.01
C PRO A 697 28.04 17.26 -14.64
N SER A 698 27.60 18.06 -13.67
CA SER A 698 26.96 17.66 -12.42
C SER A 698 25.90 18.70 -12.07
N PRO A 699 24.78 18.33 -11.41
CA PRO A 699 23.76 19.28 -10.99
C PRO A 699 24.41 20.43 -10.20
N LEU A 700 23.94 21.67 -10.41
CA LEU A 700 24.46 22.83 -9.70
C LEU A 700 24.50 22.53 -8.20
N ARG A 701 25.70 22.61 -7.61
CA ARG A 701 25.91 22.57 -6.14
C ARG A 701 25.14 23.68 -5.40
N ALA A 702 24.54 24.63 -6.13
CA ALA A 702 24.01 25.88 -5.61
C ALA A 702 22.63 25.79 -4.94
N VAL A 703 21.89 24.68 -5.00
CA VAL A 703 20.56 24.62 -4.35
C VAL A 703 20.21 23.25 -3.71
N PRO A 704 20.98 22.75 -2.73
CA PRO A 704 20.73 21.48 -2.04
C PRO A 704 19.43 21.40 -1.20
N TRP A 705 18.56 22.40 -1.26
CA TRP A 705 17.26 22.47 -0.58
C TRP A 705 16.06 22.45 -1.54
N LEU A 706 16.29 22.32 -2.85
CA LEU A 706 15.21 22.12 -3.83
C LEU A 706 14.60 20.73 -3.69
N PRO A 707 13.31 20.58 -3.99
CA PRO A 707 12.69 19.27 -4.13
C PRO A 707 13.31 18.50 -5.31
N TYR A 708 14.09 17.47 -5.00
CA TYR A 708 14.87 16.69 -5.97
C TYR A 708 14.04 15.92 -7.00
N ASP A 709 12.73 15.77 -6.78
CA ASP A 709 11.85 14.98 -7.63
C ASP A 709 11.17 15.82 -8.72
N GLU A 710 11.40 17.14 -8.74
CA GLU A 710 10.80 18.04 -9.71
C GLU A 710 11.82 18.49 -10.75
N ALA A 711 12.12 17.58 -11.68
CA ALA A 711 13.15 17.75 -12.72
C ALA A 711 12.99 19.04 -13.52
N LEU A 712 11.77 19.56 -13.65
CA LEU A 712 11.49 20.82 -14.34
C LEU A 712 11.97 22.04 -13.56
N LEU A 713 11.72 22.13 -12.24
CA LEU A 713 12.26 23.20 -11.42
C LEU A 713 13.78 23.21 -11.41
N GLN A 714 14.43 22.04 -11.29
CA GLN A 714 15.88 21.96 -11.41
C GLN A 714 16.37 22.50 -12.75
N ARG A 715 15.72 22.09 -13.86
CA ARG A 715 16.03 22.60 -15.20
C ARG A 715 15.84 24.12 -15.28
N ILE A 716 14.76 24.68 -14.72
CA ILE A 716 14.52 26.13 -14.71
C ILE A 716 15.63 26.84 -13.93
N VAL A 717 16.03 26.32 -12.77
CA VAL A 717 17.12 26.87 -11.96
C VAL A 717 18.44 26.84 -12.73
N ASP A 718 18.78 25.72 -13.36
CA ASP A 718 20.02 25.56 -14.13
C ASP A 718 20.06 26.54 -15.32
N VAL A 719 18.95 26.68 -16.04
CA VAL A 719 18.82 27.61 -17.16
C VAL A 719 18.94 29.05 -16.67
N VAL A 720 18.20 29.45 -15.63
CA VAL A 720 18.23 30.83 -15.12
C VAL A 720 19.60 31.18 -14.56
N ALA A 721 20.27 30.26 -13.87
CA ALA A 721 21.64 30.45 -13.40
C ALA A 721 22.62 30.62 -14.57
N GLY A 722 22.54 29.77 -15.60
CA GLY A 722 23.37 29.89 -16.79
C GLY A 722 23.10 31.14 -17.63
N LEU A 723 21.94 31.79 -17.48
CA LEU A 723 21.62 33.08 -18.10
C LEU A 723 22.10 34.28 -17.27
N LEU A 724 22.44 34.07 -15.99
CA LEU A 724 22.97 35.11 -15.09
C LEU A 724 24.48 35.26 -15.20
N ASP A 725 25.19 34.17 -15.53
CA ASP A 725 26.61 34.15 -15.87
C ASP A 725 26.86 34.81 -17.24
#